data_AF-A0A536QSM5-F1
#
_entry.id   AF-A0A536QSM5-F1
#
_cell.length_a   1.000
_cell.length_b   1.000
_cell.length_c   1.000
_cell.angle_alpha   90.00
_cell.angle_beta   90.00
_cell.angle_gamma   90.00
#
_symmetry.space_group_name_H-M   'P 1'
#
loop_
_entity.id
_entity.type
_entity.pdbx_description
1 polymer ?
#
loop_
_entity_poly.entity_id
_entity_poly.type
_entity_poly.pdbx_seq_one_letter_code
_entity_poly.pdbx_strand_id
1 'polypeptide(L)'
;MRRRRWLALLALVLLVAACVPPQATPSPSPTDSGATPVSSTPTPLASSTLSSLDMTAALLAKSLPYANGFELTRTVRGRSGQPANGFEPVRTTPPAEDIGSTHDFWTYDFAAKKNVKTTATLRLMTDHAKWWVANNASVDLNGLRTTSTSFENKIYPTDRSLYGEEWSPGIDADPLINLVFARLPGSAAGYFSGSDEEPAWVNEFSAEREMIYINTLGARAGSSELDRIISHEFCHMIQFNTRRRSAVWFNEGQAVLCERNNGFTPTDGDVYLRTPDTQLNDWADLDTARPHYGLAYMFLDYLRQHAGGTDLVRALMQKGIDTPADFDAVLKQRGQAGVEEQWLSFVAANSFIGVNADPLYSYPQGAPARQPASVVVGDAVAAGGTFQSTVHEYSVRYVDLPRGKITLKFGGPTSNRLIPTDPHSGRTFWWSDRGDGMDATLTKTIELGSAPDAKLAFWTWYGIEADYDYAYVEVSTDGGSHWTPLKTESSSTTDPNGQNLGNGITGSSSGETATGWRHLTADLAPYAGKKVQLRFQYVTDGNLNFGGFAVDDIEITGFPLDEAEADNGWTSSGFIRSTNLVSQRFAVQLLHFAGDRATVERWTVDNGELSFDVDTSGDRRALLAVTGFAVRTTEPVAFSISAENRP
;
A
#
# COMPACT_ATOMS: atom_id res chain seq x y z
N MET A 1 -26.08 20.73 -49.62
CA MET A 1 -26.26 21.32 -48.27
C MET A 1 -26.67 20.24 -47.29
N ARG A 2 -26.23 20.36 -46.03
CA ARG A 2 -26.52 19.52 -44.83
C ARG A 2 -25.55 18.38 -44.51
N ARG A 3 -24.62 18.76 -43.62
CA ARG A 3 -23.81 17.98 -42.68
C ARG A 3 -24.68 17.00 -41.87
N ARG A 4 -24.17 15.80 -41.59
CA ARG A 4 -24.47 15.04 -40.36
C ARG A 4 -23.16 14.59 -39.71
N ARG A 5 -22.93 15.10 -38.51
CA ARG A 5 -21.81 14.84 -37.62
C ARG A 5 -21.95 13.44 -37.03
N TRP A 6 -20.88 12.65 -37.05
CA TRP A 6 -20.71 11.49 -36.20
C TRP A 6 -20.04 11.96 -34.92
N LEU A 7 -20.71 11.79 -33.78
CA LEU A 7 -20.13 11.89 -32.45
C LEU A 7 -19.76 10.46 -32.05
N ALA A 8 -18.47 10.14 -32.08
CA ALA A 8 -17.94 8.97 -31.38
C ALA A 8 -17.68 9.40 -29.93
N LEU A 9 -18.52 8.91 -29.01
CA LEU A 9 -18.26 8.98 -27.58
C LEU A 9 -17.29 7.85 -27.23
N LEU A 10 -16.02 8.21 -27.00
CA LEU A 10 -15.07 7.39 -26.26
C LEU A 10 -15.49 7.45 -24.79
N ALA A 11 -16.17 6.41 -24.30
CA ALA A 11 -16.30 6.17 -22.88
C ALA A 11 -15.01 5.51 -22.40
N LEU A 12 -14.14 6.29 -21.76
CA LEU A 12 -12.98 5.79 -21.04
C LEU A 12 -13.51 5.27 -19.69
N VAL A 13 -13.62 3.95 -19.54
CA VAL A 13 -13.98 3.33 -18.26
C VAL A 13 -12.72 3.35 -17.39
N LEU A 14 -12.83 4.01 -16.22
CA LEU A 14 -11.81 3.99 -15.19
C LEU A 14 -11.85 2.61 -14.52
N LEU A 15 -10.71 1.94 -14.55
CA LEU A 15 -10.46 0.75 -13.78
C LEU A 15 -9.91 1.14 -12.42
N VAL A 16 -10.79 1.11 -11.43
CA VAL A 16 -10.41 1.01 -10.04
C VAL A 16 -10.99 -0.33 -9.59
N ALA A 17 -10.15 -1.36 -9.47
CA ALA A 17 -10.48 -2.46 -8.57
C ALA A 17 -10.44 -1.79 -7.19
N ALA A 18 -11.61 -1.44 -6.66
CA ALA A 18 -11.63 -0.68 -5.43
C ALA A 18 -11.56 -1.67 -4.28
N CYS A 19 -10.33 -2.08 -3.96
CA CYS A 19 -10.09 -2.69 -2.67
C CYS A 19 -10.14 -1.65 -1.54
N VAL A 20 -10.21 -0.32 -1.82
CA VAL A 20 -10.10 0.73 -0.78
C VAL A 20 -10.73 2.07 -1.25
N PRO A 21 -11.31 2.90 -0.36
CA PRO A 21 -12.10 4.09 -0.75
C PRO A 21 -11.40 5.47 -0.71
N PRO A 22 -11.67 6.39 -1.67
CA PRO A 22 -10.92 7.64 -1.91
C PRO A 22 -11.14 8.75 -0.87
N GLN A 23 -10.11 9.54 -0.53
CA GLN A 23 -10.07 10.54 0.57
C GLN A 23 -11.22 11.59 0.57
N ALA A 24 -11.62 12.04 1.76
CA ALA A 24 -12.60 13.12 1.92
C ALA A 24 -11.99 14.48 1.52
N THR A 25 -12.73 15.26 0.73
CA THR A 25 -12.35 16.65 0.44
C THR A 25 -12.45 17.50 1.71
N PRO A 26 -11.45 18.33 2.03
CA PRO A 26 -11.53 19.22 3.18
C PRO A 26 -12.66 20.23 2.96
N SER A 27 -13.44 20.48 4.03
CA SER A 27 -14.34 21.64 4.09
C SER A 27 -13.55 22.93 3.83
N PRO A 28 -14.17 23.96 3.22
CA PRO A 28 -13.45 25.14 2.76
C PRO A 28 -12.83 25.90 3.92
N SER A 29 -11.49 25.88 4.01
CA SER A 29 -10.73 26.77 4.87
C SER A 29 -10.78 28.21 4.35
N PRO A 30 -10.77 29.22 5.25
CA PRO A 30 -10.85 30.62 4.88
C PRO A 30 -9.58 31.07 4.12
N THR A 31 -9.78 32.05 3.25
CA THR A 31 -8.81 32.65 2.31
C THR A 31 -7.42 32.93 2.87
N ASP A 32 -6.43 32.44 2.11
CA ASP A 32 -5.04 32.85 1.92
C ASP A 32 -4.54 34.06 2.74
N SER A 33 -3.52 33.81 3.55
CA SER A 33 -2.43 34.76 3.77
C SER A 33 -1.12 34.03 3.51
N GLY A 34 -0.39 34.51 2.50
CA GLY A 34 0.76 33.83 1.92
C GLY A 34 1.85 33.52 2.95
N ALA A 35 2.08 32.24 3.20
CA ALA A 35 3.28 31.73 3.80
C ALA A 35 4.16 31.13 2.68
N THR A 36 5.36 31.68 2.54
CA THR A 36 6.43 31.10 1.71
C THR A 36 6.74 29.67 2.15
N PRO A 37 6.98 28.72 1.22
CA PRO A 37 7.41 27.38 1.59
C PRO A 37 8.78 27.46 2.27
N VAL A 38 8.88 26.96 3.49
CA VAL A 38 10.17 26.74 4.14
C VAL A 38 10.74 25.46 3.54
N SER A 39 11.77 25.60 2.71
CA SER A 39 12.58 24.47 2.24
C SER A 39 13.38 23.96 3.44
N SER A 40 12.97 22.84 4.02
CA SER A 40 13.79 22.09 4.96
C SER A 40 14.58 21.03 4.19
N THR A 41 15.60 21.45 3.46
CA THR A 41 16.65 20.53 3.01
C THR A 41 17.34 20.00 4.28
N PRO A 42 17.55 18.67 4.45
CA PRO A 42 18.34 18.19 5.57
C PRO A 42 19.72 18.84 5.48
N THR A 43 20.19 19.42 6.58
CA THR A 43 21.61 19.76 6.69
C THR A 43 22.36 18.42 6.70
N PRO A 44 23.33 18.18 5.79
CA PRO A 44 24.08 16.93 5.79
C PRO A 44 24.76 16.73 7.14
N LEU A 45 24.32 15.72 7.90
CA LEU A 45 25.01 15.31 9.12
C LEU A 45 26.30 14.61 8.73
N ALA A 46 27.40 14.91 9.42
CA ALA A 46 28.67 14.23 9.20
C ALA A 46 28.51 12.70 9.42
N SER A 47 29.15 11.87 8.58
CA SER A 47 29.01 10.40 8.61
C SER A 47 29.26 9.75 9.98
N SER A 48 30.05 10.37 10.86
CA SER A 48 30.32 9.85 12.21
C SER A 48 29.16 10.06 13.21
N THR A 49 28.27 11.02 12.97
CA THR A 49 27.05 11.23 13.77
C THR A 49 25.88 10.35 13.31
N LEU A 50 25.85 9.99 12.03
CA LEU A 50 24.83 9.15 11.41
C LEU A 50 24.85 7.69 11.91
N SER A 51 26.02 7.11 12.19
CA SER A 51 26.12 5.71 12.63
C SER A 51 25.42 5.42 13.97
N SER A 52 25.22 6.44 14.82
CA SER A 52 24.49 6.32 16.09
C SER A 52 22.99 6.63 15.98
N LEU A 53 22.57 7.24 14.86
CA LEU A 53 21.21 7.70 14.63
C LEU A 53 20.46 6.88 13.56
N ASP A 54 21.17 6.11 12.73
CA ASP A 54 20.56 5.36 11.64
C ASP A 54 19.71 4.17 12.11
N MET A 55 18.42 4.18 11.76
CA MET A 55 17.45 3.14 12.09
C MET A 55 17.41 1.98 11.09
N THR A 56 18.20 2.01 10.02
CA THR A 56 18.08 1.07 8.88
C THR A 56 18.16 -0.40 9.31
N ALA A 57 19.21 -0.77 10.06
CA ALA A 57 19.41 -2.15 10.50
C ALA A 57 18.31 -2.60 11.48
N ALA A 58 17.87 -1.69 12.35
CA ALA A 58 16.82 -1.99 13.32
C ALA A 58 15.47 -2.24 12.64
N LEU A 59 15.12 -1.44 11.62
CA LEU A 59 13.89 -1.60 10.84
C LEU A 59 13.90 -2.84 9.95
N LEU A 60 15.06 -3.21 9.38
CA LEU A 60 15.20 -4.45 8.61
C LEU A 60 15.10 -5.71 9.48
N ALA A 61 15.53 -5.63 10.74
CA ALA A 61 15.44 -6.75 11.69
C ALA A 61 14.07 -6.87 12.36
N LYS A 62 13.30 -5.78 12.39
CA LYS A 62 12.00 -5.72 13.05
C LYS A 62 10.91 -6.35 12.17
N SER A 63 10.16 -7.30 12.73
CA SER A 63 8.97 -7.84 12.11
C SER A 63 7.76 -6.91 12.28
N LEU A 64 6.91 -6.83 11.25
CA LEU A 64 5.62 -6.15 11.35
C LEU A 64 4.59 -7.13 11.96
N PRO A 65 4.05 -6.87 13.17
CA PRO A 65 3.03 -7.73 13.79
C PRO A 65 1.75 -7.73 12.96
N TYR A 66 0.99 -8.82 12.96
CA TYR A 66 -0.22 -8.98 12.14
C TYR A 66 -1.49 -8.66 12.96
N ALA A 67 -2.40 -7.88 12.37
CA ALA A 67 -3.70 -7.58 12.95
C ALA A 67 -4.62 -8.81 12.91
N ASN A 68 -4.66 -9.57 14.01
CA ASN A 68 -5.55 -10.70 14.14
C ASN A 68 -6.94 -10.25 14.61
N GLY A 69 -7.88 -10.11 13.69
CA GLY A 69 -9.26 -9.68 13.97
C GLY A 69 -9.97 -10.49 15.08
N PHE A 70 -9.68 -11.79 15.19
CA PHE A 70 -10.24 -12.64 16.25
C PHE A 70 -9.70 -12.30 17.64
N GLU A 71 -8.41 -11.97 17.72
CA GLU A 71 -7.76 -11.58 18.98
C GLU A 71 -8.18 -10.18 19.40
N LEU A 72 -8.18 -9.22 18.47
CA LEU A 72 -8.64 -7.85 18.70
C LEU A 72 -10.10 -7.82 19.16
N THR A 73 -10.96 -8.62 18.54
CA THR A 73 -12.37 -8.73 18.91
C THR A 73 -12.56 -9.27 20.34
N ARG A 74 -11.77 -10.27 20.74
CA ARG A 74 -11.85 -10.83 22.09
C ARG A 74 -11.30 -9.89 23.15
N THR A 75 -10.11 -9.38 22.90
CA THR A 75 -9.33 -8.65 23.90
C THR A 75 -9.76 -7.19 24.02
N VAL A 76 -10.25 -6.57 22.95
CA VAL A 76 -10.63 -5.14 22.95
C VAL A 76 -12.15 -4.97 22.85
N ARG A 77 -12.81 -5.60 21.87
CA ARG A 77 -14.28 -5.50 21.73
C ARG A 77 -15.06 -6.29 22.79
N GLY A 78 -14.40 -7.20 23.52
CA GLY A 78 -15.03 -8.05 24.54
C GLY A 78 -16.06 -9.02 23.97
N ARG A 79 -15.93 -9.40 22.69
CA ARG A 79 -16.83 -10.34 22.01
C ARG A 79 -16.10 -11.65 21.75
N SER A 80 -16.81 -12.77 21.86
CA SER A 80 -16.27 -14.09 21.56
C SER A 80 -17.33 -14.95 20.89
N GLY A 81 -16.92 -15.80 19.95
CA GLY A 81 -17.80 -16.76 19.29
C GLY A 81 -17.04 -17.97 18.76
N GLN A 82 -17.75 -18.76 17.95
CA GLN A 82 -17.20 -19.86 17.16
C GLN A 82 -17.30 -19.49 15.67
N PRO A 83 -16.37 -19.96 14.82
CA PRO A 83 -15.14 -20.70 15.14
C PRO A 83 -14.12 -19.93 15.98
N ALA A 84 -13.10 -20.62 16.50
CA ALA A 84 -12.10 -19.99 17.35
C ALA A 84 -11.03 -19.23 16.54
N ASN A 85 -10.78 -19.67 15.31
CA ASN A 85 -9.77 -19.09 14.42
C ASN A 85 -10.38 -18.79 13.05
N GLY A 86 -9.71 -17.95 12.26
CA GLY A 86 -10.04 -17.76 10.84
C GLY A 86 -9.71 -19.01 10.02
N PHE A 87 -10.33 -19.15 8.84
CA PHE A 87 -10.26 -20.34 7.98
C PHE A 87 -10.83 -21.61 8.62
N GLU A 88 -11.77 -21.44 9.55
CA GLU A 88 -12.61 -22.50 10.10
C GLU A 88 -14.06 -22.21 9.68
N PRO A 89 -14.83 -23.21 9.21
CA PRO A 89 -16.22 -22.98 8.83
C PRO A 89 -17.11 -22.58 10.01
N VAL A 90 -18.04 -21.64 9.81
CA VAL A 90 -19.10 -21.29 10.79
C VAL A 90 -20.23 -22.32 10.82
N ARG A 91 -20.28 -23.21 9.82
CA ARG A 91 -21.29 -24.26 9.69
C ARG A 91 -20.69 -25.56 9.14
N THR A 92 -21.43 -26.65 9.28
CA THR A 92 -20.99 -28.00 8.84
C THR A 92 -21.62 -28.45 7.54
N THR A 93 -22.59 -27.70 7.01
CA THR A 93 -23.29 -28.02 5.76
C THR A 93 -23.57 -26.73 4.99
N PRO A 94 -23.51 -26.76 3.64
CA PRO A 94 -23.83 -25.63 2.80
C PRO A 94 -25.19 -24.99 3.11
N PRO A 95 -25.36 -23.68 2.91
CA PRO A 95 -26.68 -23.05 2.89
C PRO A 95 -27.60 -23.72 1.85
N ALA A 96 -28.84 -24.04 2.25
CA ALA A 96 -29.84 -24.63 1.35
C ALA A 96 -30.43 -23.56 0.41
N GLU A 97 -29.84 -23.42 -0.78
CA GLU A 97 -30.18 -22.37 -1.75
C GLU A 97 -30.37 -22.97 -3.14
N ASP A 98 -31.38 -22.49 -3.85
CA ASP A 98 -31.65 -22.81 -5.26
C ASP A 98 -31.96 -21.53 -6.05
N ILE A 99 -31.95 -21.59 -7.37
CA ILE A 99 -32.28 -20.48 -8.26
C ILE A 99 -33.63 -19.87 -7.85
N GLY A 100 -33.64 -18.57 -7.60
CA GLY A 100 -34.79 -17.83 -7.07
C GLY A 100 -34.71 -17.53 -5.56
N SER A 101 -33.79 -18.16 -4.83
CA SER A 101 -33.54 -17.82 -3.42
C SER A 101 -33.08 -16.38 -3.27
N THR A 102 -33.51 -15.71 -2.21
CA THR A 102 -33.12 -14.33 -1.89
C THR A 102 -32.30 -14.30 -0.60
N HIS A 103 -31.28 -13.46 -0.56
CA HIS A 103 -30.42 -13.27 0.61
C HIS A 103 -30.03 -11.79 0.74
N ASP A 104 -29.83 -11.33 1.98
CA ASP A 104 -29.30 -9.99 2.25
C ASP A 104 -27.77 -10.05 2.29
N PHE A 105 -27.12 -9.16 1.55
CA PHE A 105 -25.67 -8.98 1.55
C PHE A 105 -25.32 -7.59 2.06
N TRP A 106 -24.15 -7.47 2.66
CA TRP A 106 -23.51 -6.17 2.84
C TRP A 106 -22.78 -5.83 1.55
N THR A 107 -22.92 -4.60 1.07
CA THR A 107 -22.17 -4.07 -0.05
C THR A 107 -21.53 -2.77 0.37
N TYR A 108 -20.49 -2.33 -0.33
CA TYR A 108 -19.80 -1.11 0.02
C TYR A 108 -20.20 0.05 -0.90
N ASP A 109 -20.61 1.18 -0.30
CA ASP A 109 -20.83 2.45 -1.00
C ASP A 109 -19.52 3.25 -0.98
N PHE A 110 -18.74 3.16 -2.06
CA PHE A 110 -17.44 3.83 -2.17
C PHE A 110 -17.53 5.35 -2.26
N ALA A 111 -18.68 5.90 -2.65
CA ALA A 111 -18.91 7.34 -2.66
C ALA A 111 -19.22 7.87 -1.25
N ALA A 112 -19.99 7.11 -0.46
CA ALA A 112 -20.38 7.49 0.89
C ALA A 112 -19.47 6.94 2.00
N LYS A 113 -18.50 6.10 1.64
CA LYS A 113 -17.56 5.40 2.54
C LYS A 113 -18.25 4.63 3.67
N LYS A 114 -19.14 3.72 3.33
CA LYS A 114 -19.86 2.92 4.33
C LYS A 114 -20.41 1.62 3.78
N ASN A 115 -20.57 0.67 4.68
CA ASN A 115 -21.33 -0.55 4.42
C ASN A 115 -22.83 -0.25 4.29
N VAL A 116 -23.47 -0.84 3.27
CA VAL A 116 -24.91 -0.73 2.97
C VAL A 116 -25.49 -2.10 2.66
N LYS A 117 -26.66 -2.40 3.22
CA LYS A 117 -27.33 -3.68 3.00
C LYS A 117 -28.07 -3.69 1.65
N THR A 118 -27.97 -4.78 0.92
CA THR A 118 -28.73 -5.02 -0.32
C THR A 118 -29.27 -6.45 -0.36
N THR A 119 -30.53 -6.63 -0.76
CA THR A 119 -31.07 -7.97 -1.01
C THR A 119 -30.76 -8.37 -2.45
N ALA A 120 -30.24 -9.57 -2.65
CA ALA A 120 -30.00 -10.15 -3.97
C ALA A 120 -30.73 -11.48 -4.14
N THR A 121 -31.03 -11.81 -5.39
CA THR A 121 -31.63 -13.11 -5.75
C THR A 121 -30.66 -13.95 -6.57
N LEU A 122 -30.56 -15.24 -6.25
CA LEU A 122 -29.77 -16.21 -7.01
C LEU A 122 -30.41 -16.41 -8.39
N ARG A 123 -29.68 -16.07 -9.46
CA ARG A 123 -30.19 -16.15 -10.84
C ARG A 123 -29.62 -17.32 -11.62
N LEU A 124 -28.43 -17.78 -11.27
CA LEU A 124 -27.72 -18.84 -11.95
C LEU A 124 -26.79 -19.55 -10.97
N MET A 125 -26.62 -20.85 -11.15
CA MET A 125 -25.61 -21.66 -10.49
C MET A 125 -24.79 -22.39 -11.56
N THR A 126 -23.49 -22.45 -11.37
CA THR A 126 -22.53 -23.19 -12.20
C THR A 126 -21.72 -24.15 -11.34
N ASP A 127 -20.74 -24.85 -11.92
CA ASP A 127 -19.99 -25.90 -11.23
C ASP A 127 -19.19 -25.37 -10.03
N HIS A 128 -18.77 -24.09 -10.08
CA HIS A 128 -17.94 -23.48 -9.02
C HIS A 128 -18.52 -22.18 -8.45
N ALA A 129 -19.68 -21.70 -8.92
CA ALA A 129 -20.20 -20.40 -8.49
C ALA A 129 -21.73 -20.25 -8.45
N LYS A 130 -22.18 -19.44 -7.48
CA LYS A 130 -23.53 -18.89 -7.36
C LYS A 130 -23.55 -17.43 -7.82
N TRP A 131 -24.45 -17.11 -8.75
CA TRP A 131 -24.52 -15.82 -9.42
C TRP A 131 -25.77 -15.05 -8.96
N TRP A 132 -25.56 -14.09 -8.07
CA TRP A 132 -26.60 -13.30 -7.42
C TRP A 132 -26.78 -11.95 -8.11
N VAL A 133 -28.02 -11.49 -8.24
CA VAL A 133 -28.34 -10.15 -8.75
C VAL A 133 -29.13 -9.38 -7.70
N ALA A 134 -28.56 -8.27 -7.24
CA ALA A 134 -29.15 -7.37 -6.27
C ALA A 134 -30.42 -6.70 -6.82
N ASN A 135 -31.38 -6.41 -5.94
CA ASN A 135 -32.63 -5.74 -6.31
C ASN A 135 -32.42 -4.32 -6.86
N ASN A 136 -31.27 -3.70 -6.56
CA ASN A 136 -30.89 -2.40 -7.08
C ASN A 136 -30.23 -2.46 -8.48
N ALA A 137 -30.03 -3.66 -9.04
CA ALA A 137 -29.36 -3.89 -10.31
C ALA A 137 -30.25 -4.67 -11.29
N SER A 138 -29.99 -4.49 -12.59
CA SER A 138 -30.62 -5.25 -13.66
C SER A 138 -29.54 -5.82 -14.56
N VAL A 139 -29.50 -7.15 -14.67
CA VAL A 139 -28.50 -7.87 -15.45
C VAL A 139 -29.19 -8.69 -16.53
N ASP A 140 -28.71 -8.61 -17.77
CA ASP A 140 -29.18 -9.47 -18.86
C ASP A 140 -28.74 -10.92 -18.62
N LEU A 141 -29.71 -11.84 -18.51
CA LEU A 141 -29.44 -13.24 -18.17
C LEU A 141 -28.62 -13.98 -19.24
N ASN A 142 -28.71 -13.57 -20.51
CA ASN A 142 -27.86 -14.14 -21.56
C ASN A 142 -26.41 -13.70 -21.39
N GLY A 143 -26.17 -12.41 -21.16
CA GLY A 143 -24.87 -11.89 -20.77
C GLY A 143 -24.32 -12.57 -19.52
N LEU A 144 -25.15 -12.80 -18.50
CA LEU A 144 -24.74 -13.50 -17.28
C LEU A 144 -24.27 -14.93 -17.57
N ARG A 145 -25.00 -15.68 -18.40
CA ARG A 145 -24.58 -17.03 -18.85
C ARG A 145 -23.29 -17.01 -19.67
N THR A 146 -23.09 -15.98 -20.49
CA THR A 146 -21.84 -15.83 -21.26
C THR A 146 -20.65 -15.63 -20.31
N THR A 147 -20.77 -14.70 -19.36
CA THR A 147 -19.73 -14.45 -18.35
C THR A 147 -19.50 -15.67 -17.47
N SER A 148 -20.55 -16.36 -17.01
CA SER A 148 -20.39 -17.56 -16.18
C SER A 148 -19.71 -18.70 -16.94
N THR A 149 -20.02 -18.88 -18.22
CA THR A 149 -19.33 -19.85 -19.09
C THR A 149 -17.85 -19.50 -19.24
N SER A 150 -17.53 -18.21 -19.38
CA SER A 150 -16.15 -17.71 -19.45
C SER A 150 -15.40 -17.95 -18.14
N PHE A 151 -16.06 -17.70 -17.00
CA PHE A 151 -15.50 -17.97 -15.68
C PHE A 151 -15.12 -19.45 -15.52
N GLU A 152 -16.06 -20.35 -15.77
CA GLU A 152 -15.88 -21.80 -15.60
C GLU A 152 -14.80 -22.37 -16.53
N ASN A 153 -14.82 -21.99 -17.81
CA ASN A 153 -13.97 -22.62 -18.81
C ASN A 153 -12.60 -21.96 -18.97
N LYS A 154 -12.41 -20.76 -18.40
CA LYS A 154 -11.19 -19.97 -18.63
C LYS A 154 -10.65 -19.35 -17.35
N ILE A 155 -11.40 -18.45 -16.70
CA ILE A 155 -10.86 -17.65 -15.58
C ILE A 155 -10.49 -18.55 -14.41
N TYR A 156 -11.45 -19.34 -13.94
CA TYR A 156 -11.29 -20.22 -12.79
C TYR A 156 -10.10 -21.19 -12.93
N PRO A 157 -9.96 -22.00 -14.00
CA PRO A 157 -8.81 -22.87 -14.16
C PRO A 157 -7.50 -22.11 -14.41
N THR A 158 -7.53 -20.95 -15.07
CA THR A 158 -6.30 -20.16 -15.36
C THR A 158 -5.71 -19.61 -14.07
N ASP A 159 -6.51 -18.91 -13.27
CA ASP A 159 -6.02 -18.26 -12.04
C ASP A 159 -5.55 -19.29 -11.01
N ARG A 160 -6.30 -20.40 -10.86
CA ARG A 160 -5.89 -21.50 -9.98
C ARG A 160 -4.56 -22.14 -10.39
N SER A 161 -4.34 -22.33 -11.70
CA SER A 161 -3.08 -22.92 -12.19
C SER A 161 -1.83 -22.09 -11.86
N LEU A 162 -2.01 -20.78 -11.66
CA LEU A 162 -0.94 -19.84 -11.38
C LEU A 162 -0.71 -19.68 -9.88
N TYR A 163 -1.78 -19.42 -9.13
CA TYR A 163 -1.69 -18.88 -7.77
C TYR A 163 -2.13 -19.84 -6.67
N GLY A 164 -2.78 -20.96 -7.00
CA GLY A 164 -3.24 -21.94 -6.01
C GLY A 164 -4.75 -22.12 -6.04
N GLU A 165 -5.38 -22.17 -4.88
CA GLU A 165 -6.82 -22.37 -4.75
C GLU A 165 -7.38 -21.33 -3.79
N GLU A 166 -8.62 -20.93 -4.00
CA GLU A 166 -9.48 -20.28 -3.02
C GLU A 166 -9.73 -21.19 -1.80
N TRP A 167 -10.23 -20.61 -0.71
CA TRP A 167 -10.60 -21.43 0.45
C TRP A 167 -11.85 -22.24 0.10
N SER A 168 -11.73 -23.57 0.11
CA SER A 168 -12.83 -24.49 -0.20
C SER A 168 -12.85 -25.63 0.83
N PRO A 169 -14.02 -25.99 1.43
CA PRO A 169 -15.36 -25.50 1.11
C PRO A 169 -15.71 -24.18 1.83
N GLY A 170 -14.73 -23.40 2.27
CA GLY A 170 -14.99 -22.06 2.76
C GLY A 170 -15.64 -21.95 4.15
N ILE A 171 -15.96 -20.72 4.52
CA ILE A 171 -16.58 -20.36 5.81
C ILE A 171 -18.01 -20.91 5.93
N ASP A 172 -18.78 -20.95 4.83
CA ASP A 172 -20.15 -21.48 4.82
C ASP A 172 -20.22 -22.98 4.49
N ALA A 173 -19.08 -23.66 4.45
CA ALA A 173 -18.95 -25.07 4.08
C ALA A 173 -19.55 -25.40 2.70
N ASP A 174 -19.67 -24.41 1.82
CA ASP A 174 -20.06 -24.55 0.41
C ASP A 174 -18.84 -24.41 -0.51
N PRO A 175 -18.53 -25.41 -1.36
CA PRO A 175 -17.46 -25.25 -2.35
C PRO A 175 -17.77 -24.24 -3.46
N LEU A 176 -19.01 -23.72 -3.57
CA LEU A 176 -19.39 -22.72 -4.56
C LEU A 176 -19.15 -21.30 -4.04
N ILE A 177 -18.31 -20.54 -4.73
CA ILE A 177 -18.11 -19.11 -4.43
C ILE A 177 -19.32 -18.28 -4.86
N ASN A 178 -19.44 -17.06 -4.35
CA ASN A 178 -20.58 -16.18 -4.62
C ASN A 178 -20.15 -14.96 -5.44
N LEU A 179 -20.81 -14.71 -6.57
CA LEU A 179 -20.65 -13.46 -7.32
C LEU A 179 -21.92 -12.62 -7.19
N VAL A 180 -21.81 -11.46 -6.54
CA VAL A 180 -22.93 -10.56 -6.27
C VAL A 180 -22.89 -9.35 -7.20
N PHE A 181 -23.83 -9.30 -8.15
CA PHE A 181 -23.99 -8.21 -9.09
C PHE A 181 -24.88 -7.14 -8.49
N ALA A 182 -24.30 -5.99 -8.18
CA ALA A 182 -24.99 -4.87 -7.55
C ALA A 182 -24.70 -3.54 -8.23
N ARG A 183 -25.48 -2.52 -7.91
CA ARG A 183 -25.03 -1.14 -8.12
C ARG A 183 -24.18 -0.72 -6.94
N LEU A 184 -22.91 -0.43 -7.18
CA LEU A 184 -21.96 0.04 -6.19
C LEU A 184 -21.63 1.51 -6.52
N PRO A 185 -22.17 2.49 -5.77
CA PRO A 185 -21.83 3.89 -6.00
C PRO A 185 -20.35 4.15 -5.74
N GLY A 186 -19.73 5.03 -6.54
CA GLY A 186 -18.30 5.35 -6.49
C GLY A 186 -17.52 4.75 -7.67
N SER A 187 -16.20 4.67 -7.53
CA SER A 187 -15.26 4.33 -8.62
C SER A 187 -15.00 2.84 -8.83
N ALA A 188 -15.42 1.98 -7.89
CA ALA A 188 -15.18 0.54 -7.92
C ALA A 188 -15.80 -0.15 -9.13
N ALA A 189 -15.01 -0.90 -9.90
CA ALA A 189 -15.52 -1.77 -10.95
C ALA A 189 -16.01 -3.13 -10.40
N GLY A 190 -15.38 -3.59 -9.32
CA GLY A 190 -15.67 -4.77 -8.52
C GLY A 190 -14.76 -4.76 -7.29
N TYR A 191 -14.97 -5.70 -6.37
CA TYR A 191 -14.05 -5.96 -5.25
C TYR A 191 -14.26 -7.37 -4.67
N PHE A 192 -13.18 -7.99 -4.22
CA PHE A 192 -13.18 -9.06 -3.22
C PHE A 192 -13.09 -8.48 -1.81
N SER A 193 -13.73 -9.11 -0.82
CA SER A 193 -13.59 -8.74 0.59
C SER A 193 -13.30 -9.97 1.45
N GLY A 194 -12.09 -10.05 1.99
CA GLY A 194 -11.73 -11.10 2.95
C GLY A 194 -12.50 -11.01 4.27
N SER A 195 -13.12 -9.86 4.56
CA SER A 195 -14.02 -9.71 5.72
C SER A 195 -15.27 -10.58 5.63
N ASP A 196 -15.72 -10.93 4.42
CA ASP A 196 -16.85 -11.84 4.24
C ASP A 196 -16.48 -13.31 4.58
N GLU A 197 -15.18 -13.62 4.64
CA GLU A 197 -14.65 -14.92 5.09
C GLU A 197 -14.37 -14.94 6.62
N GLU A 198 -14.87 -13.95 7.36
CA GLU A 198 -14.83 -13.91 8.82
C GLU A 198 -16.22 -14.17 9.44
N PRO A 199 -16.31 -14.74 10.64
CA PRO A 199 -17.59 -14.88 11.34
C PRO A 199 -18.20 -13.52 11.70
N ALA A 200 -19.53 -13.44 11.72
CA ALA A 200 -20.26 -12.20 12.03
C ALA A 200 -19.96 -11.62 13.43
N TRP A 201 -19.46 -12.45 14.36
CA TRP A 201 -19.06 -12.00 15.69
C TRP A 201 -17.69 -11.29 15.69
N VAL A 202 -16.85 -11.50 14.66
CA VAL A 202 -15.60 -10.80 14.39
C VAL A 202 -15.88 -9.52 13.59
N ASN A 203 -16.55 -9.68 12.45
CA ASN A 203 -16.92 -8.57 11.57
C ASN A 203 -18.42 -8.56 11.31
N GLU A 204 -19.12 -7.53 11.78
CA GLU A 204 -20.58 -7.43 11.67
C GLU A 204 -21.09 -7.22 10.24
N PHE A 205 -20.20 -6.81 9.32
CA PHE A 205 -20.47 -6.64 7.90
C PHE A 205 -20.17 -7.88 7.07
N SER A 206 -19.72 -8.97 7.68
CA SER A 206 -19.49 -10.22 7.00
C SER A 206 -20.78 -10.87 6.48
N ALA A 207 -20.75 -11.36 5.26
CA ALA A 207 -21.75 -12.26 4.70
C ALA A 207 -21.54 -13.74 5.09
N GLU A 208 -20.41 -14.06 5.75
CA GLU A 208 -19.92 -15.41 6.06
C GLU A 208 -19.88 -16.29 4.81
N ARG A 209 -19.24 -15.82 3.72
CA ARG A 209 -19.11 -16.49 2.41
C ARG A 209 -17.86 -16.06 1.64
N GLU A 210 -17.32 -16.96 0.84
CA GLU A 210 -16.33 -16.65 -0.20
C GLU A 210 -17.03 -15.90 -1.34
N MET A 211 -16.71 -14.61 -1.53
CA MET A 211 -17.46 -13.80 -2.48
C MET A 211 -16.73 -12.65 -3.16
N ILE A 212 -17.22 -12.34 -4.36
CA ILE A 212 -16.81 -11.19 -5.19
C ILE A 212 -18.04 -10.33 -5.47
N TYR A 213 -17.89 -9.02 -5.31
CA TYR A 213 -18.90 -8.05 -5.69
C TYR A 213 -18.57 -7.44 -7.04
N ILE A 214 -19.58 -7.34 -7.90
CA ILE A 214 -19.45 -6.81 -9.26
C ILE A 214 -20.30 -5.55 -9.40
N ASN A 215 -19.67 -4.44 -9.78
CA ASN A 215 -20.39 -3.22 -10.08
C ASN A 215 -21.02 -3.27 -11.47
N THR A 216 -22.34 -3.38 -11.51
CA THR A 216 -23.11 -3.34 -12.76
C THR A 216 -23.04 -2.00 -13.51
N LEU A 217 -22.52 -0.95 -12.86
CA LEU A 217 -22.23 0.34 -13.50
C LEU A 217 -20.87 0.35 -14.21
N GLY A 218 -19.93 -0.52 -13.81
CA GLY A 218 -18.56 -0.56 -14.33
C GLY A 218 -18.44 -1.35 -15.63
N ALA A 219 -19.05 -2.54 -15.70
CA ALA A 219 -19.00 -3.39 -16.88
C ALA A 219 -20.31 -4.17 -17.12
N ARG A 220 -20.59 -4.46 -18.39
CA ARG A 220 -21.80 -5.22 -18.80
C ARG A 220 -21.55 -6.72 -18.70
N ALA A 221 -22.53 -7.48 -18.21
CA ALA A 221 -22.51 -8.94 -18.31
C ALA A 221 -22.35 -9.43 -19.76
N GLY A 222 -21.52 -10.44 -19.95
CA GLY A 222 -21.13 -11.00 -21.25
C GLY A 222 -20.12 -10.15 -22.03
N SER A 223 -19.43 -9.21 -21.37
CA SER A 223 -18.35 -8.43 -21.99
C SER A 223 -16.98 -8.91 -21.51
N SER A 224 -15.97 -8.77 -22.38
CA SER A 224 -14.57 -9.09 -22.02
C SER A 224 -14.05 -8.22 -20.88
N GLU A 225 -14.60 -7.01 -20.72
CA GLU A 225 -14.22 -6.10 -19.65
C GLU A 225 -14.68 -6.62 -18.28
N LEU A 226 -15.90 -7.17 -18.20
CA LEU A 226 -16.35 -7.81 -16.98
C LEU A 226 -15.54 -9.07 -16.66
N ASP A 227 -15.26 -9.90 -17.67
CA ASP A 227 -14.45 -11.10 -17.48
C ASP A 227 -13.04 -10.75 -16.95
N ARG A 228 -12.47 -9.61 -17.40
CA ARG A 228 -11.21 -9.09 -16.87
C ARG A 228 -11.32 -8.70 -15.40
N ILE A 229 -12.38 -7.97 -15.00
CA ILE A 229 -12.64 -7.64 -13.59
C ILE A 229 -12.79 -8.91 -12.75
N ILE A 230 -13.56 -9.91 -13.21
CA ILE A 230 -13.73 -11.16 -12.46
C ILE A 230 -12.39 -11.89 -12.29
N SER A 231 -11.53 -11.93 -13.31
CA SER A 231 -10.19 -12.51 -13.16
C SER A 231 -9.30 -11.76 -12.17
N HIS A 232 -9.49 -10.45 -12.05
CA HIS A 232 -8.79 -9.63 -11.07
C HIS A 232 -9.24 -9.97 -9.65
N GLU A 233 -10.55 -9.92 -9.39
CA GLU A 233 -11.10 -10.14 -8.05
C GLU A 233 -10.99 -11.60 -7.58
N PHE A 234 -11.09 -12.56 -8.48
CA PHE A 234 -10.87 -13.97 -8.14
C PHE A 234 -9.41 -14.25 -7.77
N CYS A 235 -8.47 -13.51 -8.38
CA CYS A 235 -7.08 -13.50 -7.96
C CYS A 235 -6.95 -13.13 -6.48
N HIS A 236 -7.63 -12.06 -6.02
CA HIS A 236 -7.62 -11.63 -4.62
C HIS A 236 -8.17 -12.68 -3.63
N MET A 237 -9.17 -13.45 -4.04
CA MET A 237 -9.69 -14.56 -3.22
C MET A 237 -8.67 -15.69 -3.04
N ILE A 238 -8.05 -16.18 -4.12
CA ILE A 238 -6.96 -17.18 -4.05
C ILE A 238 -5.80 -16.64 -3.22
N GLN A 239 -5.51 -15.36 -3.42
CA GLN A 239 -4.49 -14.64 -2.71
C GLN A 239 -4.73 -14.69 -1.19
N PHE A 240 -5.93 -14.35 -0.74
CA PHE A 240 -6.32 -14.30 0.67
C PHE A 240 -6.21 -15.67 1.36
N ASN A 241 -6.62 -16.75 0.66
CA ASN A 241 -6.46 -18.11 1.16
C ASN A 241 -4.99 -18.52 1.34
N THR A 242 -4.14 -18.12 0.40
CA THR A 242 -2.72 -18.51 0.47
C THR A 242 -1.96 -17.69 1.51
N ARG A 243 -2.29 -16.40 1.69
CA ARG A 243 -1.75 -15.55 2.75
C ARG A 243 -2.68 -14.40 3.08
N ARG A 244 -2.79 -14.12 4.38
CA ARG A 244 -3.68 -13.08 4.91
C ARG A 244 -3.15 -11.66 4.74
N ARG A 245 -1.83 -11.47 4.61
CA ARG A 245 -1.20 -10.16 4.48
C ARG A 245 -0.15 -10.14 3.39
N SER A 246 -0.20 -9.08 2.59
CA SER A 246 0.84 -8.61 1.68
C SER A 246 0.61 -7.13 1.40
N ALA A 247 1.67 -6.40 1.08
CA ALA A 247 1.60 -5.01 0.68
C ALA A 247 0.66 -4.82 -0.52
N VAL A 248 -0.15 -3.74 -0.49
CA VAL A 248 -1.14 -3.45 -1.54
C VAL A 248 -0.54 -3.52 -2.95
N TRP A 249 0.60 -2.85 -3.20
CA TRP A 249 1.23 -2.84 -4.52
C TRP A 249 1.47 -4.27 -5.05
N PHE A 250 1.86 -5.19 -4.18
CA PHE A 250 2.14 -6.56 -4.57
C PHE A 250 0.85 -7.29 -4.91
N ASN A 251 -0.19 -7.18 -4.07
CA ASN A 251 -1.48 -7.83 -4.31
C ASN A 251 -2.15 -7.34 -5.60
N GLU A 252 -2.24 -6.03 -5.79
CA GLU A 252 -2.83 -5.40 -6.97
C GLU A 252 -2.03 -5.73 -8.24
N GLY A 253 -0.68 -5.68 -8.17
CA GLY A 253 0.17 -6.07 -9.29
C GLY A 253 0.00 -7.53 -9.71
N GLN A 254 -0.20 -8.45 -8.75
CA GLN A 254 -0.49 -9.85 -9.02
C GLN A 254 -1.89 -10.04 -9.64
N ALA A 255 -2.88 -9.27 -9.20
CA ALA A 255 -4.22 -9.30 -9.77
C ALA A 255 -4.23 -8.80 -11.24
N VAL A 256 -3.44 -7.76 -11.57
CA VAL A 256 -3.24 -7.36 -12.97
C VAL A 256 -2.46 -8.42 -13.78
N LEU A 257 -1.56 -9.18 -13.16
CA LEU A 257 -0.93 -10.35 -13.80
C LEU A 257 -1.94 -11.49 -14.07
N CYS A 258 -2.92 -11.72 -13.18
CA CYS A 258 -4.04 -12.63 -13.41
C CYS A 258 -4.81 -12.22 -14.69
N GLU A 259 -5.12 -10.93 -14.85
CA GLU A 259 -5.76 -10.43 -16.07
C GLU A 259 -4.94 -10.73 -17.33
N ARG A 260 -3.63 -10.44 -17.29
CA ARG A 260 -2.71 -10.69 -18.41
C ARG A 260 -2.71 -12.18 -18.79
N ASN A 261 -2.65 -13.06 -17.80
CA ASN A 261 -2.58 -14.50 -18.04
C ASN A 261 -3.90 -15.06 -18.58
N ASN A 262 -5.02 -14.41 -18.27
CA ASN A 262 -6.30 -14.62 -18.94
C ASN A 262 -6.37 -14.01 -20.34
N GLY A 263 -5.26 -13.47 -20.87
CA GLY A 263 -5.18 -12.92 -22.23
C GLY A 263 -5.80 -11.53 -22.38
N PHE A 264 -6.06 -10.83 -21.27
CA PHE A 264 -6.42 -9.43 -21.30
C PHE A 264 -5.16 -8.55 -21.40
N THR A 265 -5.30 -7.33 -21.90
CA THR A 265 -4.18 -6.40 -22.04
C THR A 265 -4.30 -5.30 -20.99
N PRO A 266 -3.50 -5.33 -19.92
CA PRO A 266 -3.44 -4.22 -18.96
C PRO A 266 -3.05 -2.92 -19.65
N THR A 267 -3.61 -1.79 -19.19
CA THR A 267 -3.45 -0.49 -19.89
C THR A 267 -2.74 0.59 -19.08
N ASP A 268 -2.54 0.38 -17.78
CA ASP A 268 -1.97 1.40 -16.91
C ASP A 268 -0.45 1.49 -16.94
N GLY A 269 0.24 0.57 -17.63
CA GLY A 269 1.68 0.67 -17.87
C GLY A 269 2.09 1.99 -18.56
N ASP A 270 1.34 2.40 -19.59
CA ASP A 270 1.57 3.70 -20.24
C ASP A 270 1.30 4.89 -19.30
N VAL A 271 0.46 4.72 -18.27
CA VAL A 271 0.19 5.77 -17.27
C VAL A 271 1.38 5.93 -16.35
N TYR A 272 1.88 4.83 -15.76
CA TYR A 272 3.09 4.84 -14.94
C TYR A 272 4.29 5.46 -15.67
N LEU A 273 4.50 5.08 -16.94
CA LEU A 273 5.64 5.58 -17.71
C LEU A 273 5.59 7.09 -18.00
N ARG A 274 4.46 7.77 -17.79
CA ARG A 274 4.36 9.24 -17.83
C ARG A 274 4.66 9.90 -16.48
N THR A 275 4.60 9.16 -15.39
CA THR A 275 4.85 9.61 -14.01
C THR A 275 5.82 8.66 -13.29
N PRO A 276 7.05 8.47 -13.79
CA PRO A 276 7.94 7.40 -13.32
C PRO A 276 8.49 7.61 -11.89
N ASP A 277 8.34 8.80 -11.32
CA ASP A 277 8.54 9.10 -9.89
C ASP A 277 7.33 8.64 -9.06
N THR A 278 6.84 7.42 -9.35
CA THR A 278 5.84 6.70 -8.55
C THR A 278 6.60 5.69 -7.69
N GLN A 279 6.43 5.76 -6.37
CA GLN A 279 7.11 4.87 -5.43
C GLN A 279 6.49 3.46 -5.47
N LEU A 280 7.32 2.41 -5.57
CA LEU A 280 6.83 1.02 -5.59
C LEU A 280 6.24 0.60 -4.25
N ASN A 281 6.96 0.89 -3.17
CA ASN A 281 6.66 0.42 -1.82
C ASN A 281 5.83 1.42 -1.01
N ASP A 282 5.08 2.28 -1.69
CA ASP A 282 4.11 3.21 -1.13
C ASP A 282 2.92 3.31 -2.08
N TRP A 283 1.72 3.31 -1.52
CA TRP A 283 0.47 3.51 -2.24
C TRP A 283 -0.43 4.31 -1.33
N ALA A 284 -0.10 5.59 -1.16
CA ALA A 284 -0.76 6.46 -0.18
C ALA A 284 -2.00 7.19 -0.71
N ASP A 285 -2.29 7.14 -2.02
CA ASP A 285 -3.46 7.83 -2.57
C ASP A 285 -4.12 7.06 -3.71
N LEU A 286 -5.43 6.94 -3.60
CA LEU A 286 -6.31 6.26 -4.54
C LEU A 286 -6.65 7.12 -5.74
N ASP A 287 -6.65 8.46 -5.61
CA ASP A 287 -6.88 9.37 -6.73
C ASP A 287 -5.73 9.26 -7.76
N THR A 288 -4.57 8.77 -7.32
CA THR A 288 -3.40 8.46 -8.16
C THR A 288 -3.11 6.96 -8.28
N ALA A 289 -4.10 6.09 -8.08
CA ALA A 289 -3.91 4.63 -8.10
C ALA A 289 -3.38 4.07 -9.44
N ARG A 290 -3.76 4.66 -10.57
CA ARG A 290 -3.44 4.12 -11.91
C ARG A 290 -1.93 3.98 -12.18
N PRO A 291 -1.08 5.00 -11.92
CA PRO A 291 0.37 4.83 -11.91
C PRO A 291 0.86 3.64 -11.07
N HIS A 292 0.31 3.41 -9.88
CA HIS A 292 0.73 2.30 -9.02
C HIS A 292 0.35 0.94 -9.60
N TYR A 293 -0.87 0.80 -10.15
CA TYR A 293 -1.27 -0.40 -10.92
C TYR A 293 -0.30 -0.68 -12.07
N GLY A 294 0.01 0.34 -12.86
CA GLY A 294 0.96 0.26 -13.96
C GLY A 294 2.35 -0.16 -13.49
N LEU A 295 2.87 0.50 -12.46
CA LEU A 295 4.19 0.21 -11.89
C LEU A 295 4.29 -1.23 -11.37
N ALA A 296 3.38 -1.62 -10.49
CA ALA A 296 3.40 -2.91 -9.82
C ALA A 296 3.31 -4.06 -10.84
N TYR A 297 2.35 -3.96 -11.78
CA TYR A 297 2.22 -4.93 -12.87
C TYR A 297 3.48 -5.01 -13.73
N MET A 298 3.99 -3.85 -14.18
CA MET A 298 5.13 -3.82 -15.08
C MET A 298 6.39 -4.39 -14.42
N PHE A 299 6.62 -4.11 -13.13
CA PHE A 299 7.77 -4.65 -12.41
C PHE A 299 7.64 -6.17 -12.20
N LEU A 300 6.46 -6.67 -11.81
CA LEU A 300 6.25 -8.11 -11.66
C LEU A 300 6.31 -8.86 -13.00
N ASP A 301 5.80 -8.29 -14.10
CA ASP A 301 5.94 -8.89 -15.43
C ASP A 301 7.39 -8.85 -15.92
N TYR A 302 8.14 -7.77 -15.66
CA TYR A 302 9.58 -7.71 -15.94
C TYR A 302 10.31 -8.86 -15.24
N LEU A 303 10.08 -9.04 -13.93
CA LEU A 303 10.67 -10.13 -13.16
C LEU A 303 10.24 -11.51 -13.65
N ARG A 304 8.98 -11.68 -14.04
CA ARG A 304 8.52 -12.94 -14.65
C ARG A 304 9.29 -13.24 -15.93
N GLN A 305 9.62 -12.23 -16.74
CA GLN A 305 10.39 -12.41 -17.97
C GLN A 305 11.89 -12.68 -17.73
N HIS A 306 12.46 -12.19 -16.61
CA HIS A 306 13.92 -12.21 -16.35
C HIS A 306 14.39 -13.14 -15.24
N ALA A 307 13.57 -13.39 -14.23
CA ALA A 307 14.01 -13.90 -12.93
C ALA A 307 13.28 -15.20 -12.50
N GLY A 308 12.90 -16.05 -13.45
CA GLY A 308 12.38 -17.40 -13.15
C GLY A 308 10.90 -17.63 -13.43
N GLY A 309 10.27 -16.83 -14.29
CA GLY A 309 8.96 -17.14 -14.84
C GLY A 309 7.85 -17.15 -13.79
N THR A 310 6.80 -17.92 -14.09
CA THR A 310 5.65 -18.13 -13.20
C THR A 310 6.05 -18.76 -11.86
N ASP A 311 7.14 -19.54 -11.82
CA ASP A 311 7.58 -20.17 -10.57
C ASP A 311 8.16 -19.16 -9.57
N LEU A 312 8.81 -18.08 -10.02
CA LEU A 312 9.17 -16.98 -9.14
C LEU A 312 7.92 -16.27 -8.62
N VAL A 313 6.97 -15.96 -9.51
CA VAL A 313 5.72 -15.29 -9.15
C VAL A 313 4.98 -16.07 -8.06
N ARG A 314 4.88 -17.40 -8.20
CA ARG A 314 4.28 -18.28 -7.19
C ARG A 314 5.06 -18.31 -5.88
N ALA A 315 6.40 -18.25 -5.92
CA ALA A 315 7.21 -18.23 -4.71
C ALA A 315 7.06 -16.92 -3.92
N LEU A 316 7.02 -15.77 -4.60
CA LEU A 316 6.76 -14.46 -3.98
C LEU A 316 5.38 -14.44 -3.33
N MET A 317 4.39 -14.96 -4.07
CA MET A 317 3.03 -15.18 -3.64
C MET A 317 2.98 -16.04 -2.36
N GLN A 318 3.61 -17.22 -2.33
CA GLN A 318 3.67 -18.09 -1.15
C GLN A 318 4.38 -17.45 0.06
N LYS A 319 5.40 -16.61 -0.17
CA LYS A 319 6.12 -15.95 0.93
C LYS A 319 5.30 -14.87 1.62
N GLY A 320 4.46 -14.14 0.87
CA GLY A 320 3.88 -12.89 1.34
C GLY A 320 4.95 -11.79 1.39
N ILE A 321 4.72 -10.72 0.63
CA ILE A 321 5.59 -9.56 0.56
C ILE A 321 4.96 -8.43 1.36
N ASP A 322 5.53 -8.08 2.50
CA ASP A 322 5.16 -6.86 3.23
C ASP A 322 6.10 -5.72 2.85
N THR A 323 7.34 -6.05 2.46
CA THR A 323 8.41 -5.08 2.25
C THR A 323 9.33 -5.48 1.10
N PRO A 324 10.10 -4.54 0.50
CA PRO A 324 11.11 -4.89 -0.49
C PRO A 324 12.16 -5.91 0.01
N ALA A 325 12.40 -5.97 1.33
CA ALA A 325 13.33 -6.94 1.92
C ALA A 325 12.79 -8.38 1.87
N ASP A 326 11.47 -8.58 2.03
CA ASP A 326 10.83 -9.89 1.82
C ASP A 326 11.01 -10.35 0.38
N PHE A 327 10.84 -9.42 -0.55
CA PHE A 327 10.98 -9.66 -1.99
C PHE A 327 12.43 -10.05 -2.34
N ASP A 328 13.40 -9.31 -1.82
CA ASP A 328 14.82 -9.57 -1.97
C ASP A 328 15.23 -10.94 -1.41
N ALA A 329 14.68 -11.32 -0.26
CA ALA A 329 14.93 -12.64 0.35
C ALA A 329 14.50 -13.79 -0.57
N VAL A 330 13.31 -13.69 -1.20
CA VAL A 330 12.82 -14.70 -2.15
C VAL A 330 13.70 -14.77 -3.39
N LEU A 331 14.08 -13.63 -3.96
CA LEU A 331 14.98 -13.57 -5.13
C LEU A 331 16.32 -14.25 -4.83
N LYS A 332 16.96 -13.88 -3.71
CA LYS A 332 18.27 -14.43 -3.30
C LYS A 332 18.20 -15.92 -2.99
N GLN A 333 17.14 -16.39 -2.31
CA GLN A 333 16.93 -17.82 -2.05
C GLN A 333 16.85 -18.63 -3.35
N ARG A 334 16.39 -18.01 -4.44
CA ARG A 334 16.27 -18.62 -5.77
C ARG A 334 17.47 -18.37 -6.68
N GLY A 335 18.57 -17.84 -6.13
CA GLY A 335 19.80 -17.55 -6.87
C GLY A 335 19.64 -16.43 -7.92
N GLN A 336 18.64 -15.58 -7.77
CA GLN A 336 18.42 -14.41 -8.63
C GLN A 336 19.17 -13.19 -8.07
N ALA A 337 19.41 -12.21 -8.95
CA ALA A 337 19.83 -10.88 -8.52
C ALA A 337 18.83 -10.27 -7.54
N GLY A 338 19.35 -9.48 -6.59
CA GLY A 338 18.54 -8.84 -5.55
C GLY A 338 17.56 -7.80 -6.09
N VAL A 339 16.61 -7.38 -5.26
CA VAL A 339 15.49 -6.52 -5.70
C VAL A 339 15.97 -5.19 -6.30
N GLU A 340 17.01 -4.58 -5.74
CA GLU A 340 17.56 -3.30 -6.23
C GLU A 340 18.23 -3.47 -7.61
N GLU A 341 18.94 -4.56 -7.85
CA GLU A 341 19.57 -4.82 -9.14
C GLU A 341 18.53 -5.09 -10.24
N GLN A 342 17.47 -5.82 -9.90
CA GLN A 342 16.33 -6.04 -10.78
C GLN A 342 15.60 -4.72 -11.08
N TRP A 343 15.38 -3.90 -10.05
CA TRP A 343 14.75 -2.59 -10.17
C TRP A 343 15.49 -1.68 -11.14
N LEU A 344 16.82 -1.56 -11.01
CA LEU A 344 17.61 -0.71 -11.90
C LEU A 344 17.64 -1.22 -13.34
N SER A 345 17.49 -2.53 -13.55
CA SER A 345 17.41 -3.11 -14.89
C SER A 345 16.03 -2.88 -15.50
N PHE A 346 14.97 -2.95 -14.68
CA PHE A 346 13.60 -2.54 -15.03
C PHE A 346 13.51 -1.04 -15.42
N VAL A 347 14.16 -0.16 -14.64
CA VAL A 347 14.26 1.28 -14.95
C VAL A 347 14.85 1.52 -16.34
N ALA A 348 15.99 0.89 -16.65
CA ALA A 348 16.58 1.00 -17.99
C ALA A 348 15.65 0.42 -19.08
N ALA A 349 15.03 -0.75 -18.83
CA ALA A 349 14.11 -1.38 -19.77
C ALA A 349 12.92 -0.49 -20.13
N ASN A 350 12.39 0.28 -19.17
CA ASN A 350 11.30 1.23 -19.39
C ASN A 350 11.68 2.37 -20.33
N SER A 351 12.91 2.87 -20.23
CA SER A 351 13.44 3.89 -21.14
C SER A 351 13.73 3.36 -22.53
N PHE A 352 13.97 2.05 -22.65
CA PHE A 352 14.36 1.39 -23.89
C PHE A 352 13.22 0.69 -24.64
N ILE A 353 11.97 0.91 -24.24
CA ILE A 353 10.81 0.42 -25.01
C ILE A 353 10.86 0.97 -26.43
N GLY A 354 10.79 0.08 -27.42
CA GLY A 354 10.81 0.43 -28.84
C GLY A 354 12.19 0.70 -29.42
N VAL A 355 13.28 0.44 -28.68
CA VAL A 355 14.66 0.54 -29.18
C VAL A 355 15.39 -0.79 -28.96
N ASN A 356 16.44 -1.04 -29.74
CA ASN A 356 17.26 -2.23 -29.56
C ASN A 356 18.19 -2.05 -28.35
N ALA A 357 18.10 -2.94 -27.37
CA ALA A 357 18.92 -2.93 -26.15
C ALA A 357 19.38 -4.35 -25.83
N ASP A 358 20.32 -4.48 -24.89
CA ASP A 358 20.65 -5.79 -24.32
C ASP A 358 19.38 -6.46 -23.76
N PRO A 359 19.20 -7.79 -23.90
CA PRO A 359 18.07 -8.51 -23.32
C PRO A 359 17.76 -8.10 -21.88
N LEU A 360 18.79 -7.92 -21.03
CA LEU A 360 18.64 -7.51 -19.62
C LEU A 360 17.87 -6.18 -19.46
N TYR A 361 18.03 -5.25 -20.41
CA TYR A 361 17.39 -3.93 -20.40
C TYR A 361 16.24 -3.86 -21.41
N SER A 362 15.49 -4.95 -21.55
CA SER A 362 14.35 -5.05 -22.45
C SER A 362 13.24 -5.92 -21.85
N TYR A 363 12.16 -6.12 -22.61
CA TYR A 363 11.09 -7.07 -22.32
C TYR A 363 11.12 -8.20 -23.37
N PRO A 364 11.86 -9.29 -23.15
CA PRO A 364 12.06 -10.36 -24.14
C PRO A 364 10.76 -11.02 -24.64
N GLN A 365 9.70 -11.00 -23.83
CA GLN A 365 8.38 -11.55 -24.15
C GLN A 365 7.36 -10.46 -24.50
N GLY A 366 7.82 -9.25 -24.82
CA GLY A 366 7.00 -8.11 -25.18
C GLY A 366 6.75 -7.16 -24.00
N ALA A 367 6.86 -5.87 -24.28
CA ALA A 367 6.64 -4.83 -23.29
C ALA A 367 5.15 -4.67 -22.98
N PRO A 368 4.77 -4.52 -21.69
CA PRO A 368 3.40 -4.23 -21.26
C PRO A 368 2.92 -2.80 -21.56
N ALA A 369 3.74 -1.98 -22.23
CA ALA A 369 3.44 -0.60 -22.58
C ALA A 369 3.89 -0.29 -24.02
N ARG A 370 3.30 0.75 -24.62
CA ARG A 370 3.57 1.12 -26.03
C ARG A 370 4.60 2.24 -26.16
N GLN A 371 4.67 3.11 -25.16
CA GLN A 371 5.61 4.23 -25.14
C GLN A 371 6.72 3.98 -24.12
N PRO A 372 7.94 4.47 -24.34
CA PRO A 372 8.98 4.45 -23.31
C PRO A 372 8.68 5.44 -22.19
N ALA A 373 9.42 5.30 -21.09
CA ALA A 373 9.39 6.25 -19.98
C ALA A 373 9.61 7.70 -20.45
N SER A 374 8.77 8.60 -19.93
CA SER A 374 8.83 10.03 -20.22
C SER A 374 9.78 10.74 -19.26
N VAL A 375 10.45 11.76 -19.77
CA VAL A 375 11.14 12.77 -18.95
C VAL A 375 10.13 13.85 -18.61
N VAL A 376 10.04 14.25 -17.34
CA VAL A 376 9.16 15.35 -16.93
C VAL A 376 9.62 16.63 -17.61
N VAL A 377 8.68 17.44 -18.09
CA VAL A 377 9.02 18.67 -18.82
C VAL A 377 9.85 19.58 -17.93
N GLY A 378 11.08 19.88 -18.35
CA GLY A 378 12.03 20.71 -17.61
C GLY A 378 13.11 19.94 -16.84
N ASP A 379 12.99 18.62 -16.74
CA ASP A 379 14.03 17.77 -16.15
C ASP A 379 15.19 17.59 -17.13
N ALA A 380 16.02 18.62 -17.23
CA ALA A 380 17.20 18.65 -18.07
C ALA A 380 18.31 19.42 -17.39
N VAL A 381 19.55 18.97 -17.57
CA VAL A 381 20.74 19.73 -17.18
C VAL A 381 21.34 20.39 -18.42
N ALA A 382 21.60 21.70 -18.35
CA ALA A 382 22.31 22.41 -19.41
C ALA A 382 23.82 22.22 -19.25
N ALA A 383 24.56 22.30 -20.36
CA ALA A 383 26.01 22.32 -20.31
C ALA A 383 26.52 23.56 -19.54
N GLY A 384 27.31 23.36 -18.49
CA GLY A 384 27.71 24.39 -17.54
C GLY A 384 26.67 24.72 -16.46
N GLY A 385 25.55 23.98 -16.39
CA GLY A 385 24.44 24.22 -15.48
C GLY A 385 24.29 23.16 -14.38
N THR A 386 23.36 23.42 -13.48
CA THR A 386 22.95 22.51 -12.40
C THR A 386 21.44 22.32 -12.44
N PHE A 387 21.01 21.07 -12.33
CA PHE A 387 19.62 20.65 -12.14
C PHE A 387 19.43 20.17 -10.70
N GLN A 388 18.30 20.52 -10.09
CA GLN A 388 17.93 20.09 -8.74
C GLN A 388 16.50 19.56 -8.75
N SER A 389 16.26 18.48 -8.03
CA SER A 389 14.94 17.88 -7.89
C SER A 389 14.86 16.95 -6.68
N THR A 390 13.71 16.31 -6.54
CA THR A 390 13.49 15.21 -5.63
C THR A 390 13.14 13.93 -6.39
N VAL A 391 13.27 12.80 -5.73
CA VAL A 391 12.82 11.48 -6.20
C VAL A 391 12.34 10.68 -5.00
N HIS A 392 11.29 9.87 -5.15
CA HIS A 392 10.85 8.95 -4.10
C HIS A 392 11.74 7.70 -4.05
N GLU A 393 11.72 6.96 -2.94
CA GLU A 393 12.42 5.68 -2.86
C GLU A 393 11.80 4.65 -3.81
N TYR A 394 12.59 3.69 -4.32
CA TYR A 394 12.09 2.67 -5.28
C TYR A 394 11.22 3.29 -6.38
N SER A 395 11.67 4.42 -6.92
CA SER A 395 11.08 5.17 -8.04
C SER A 395 12.21 5.62 -8.98
N VAL A 396 11.90 6.38 -10.03
CA VAL A 396 12.96 6.97 -10.88
C VAL A 396 12.60 8.34 -11.43
N ARG A 397 13.60 9.24 -11.37
CA ARG A 397 13.60 10.51 -12.08
C ARG A 397 14.54 10.44 -13.27
N TYR A 398 14.05 10.65 -14.48
CA TYR A 398 14.87 10.74 -15.70
C TYR A 398 15.19 12.20 -16.01
N VAL A 399 16.45 12.49 -16.32
CA VAL A 399 16.95 13.83 -16.62
C VAL A 399 17.64 13.83 -17.99
N ASP A 400 17.21 14.72 -18.88
CA ASP A 400 17.86 14.90 -20.18
C ASP A 400 19.25 15.53 -20.01
N LEU A 401 20.23 14.93 -20.69
CA LEU A 401 21.62 15.39 -20.68
C LEU A 401 21.95 16.22 -21.94
N PRO A 402 22.87 17.20 -21.84
CA PRO A 402 23.32 17.93 -23.00
C PRO A 402 24.19 17.02 -23.88
N ARG A 403 24.23 17.31 -25.19
CA ARG A 403 25.15 16.65 -26.12
C ARG A 403 26.55 17.25 -25.99
N GLY A 404 27.56 16.41 -25.81
CA GLY A 404 28.95 16.81 -25.81
C GLY A 404 29.78 16.04 -24.77
N LYS A 405 31.02 16.50 -24.60
CA LYS A 405 31.91 16.02 -23.54
C LYS A 405 31.69 16.84 -22.29
N ILE A 406 31.28 16.18 -21.22
CA ILE A 406 30.97 16.82 -19.94
C ILE A 406 31.53 15.99 -18.79
N THR A 407 31.77 16.64 -17.66
CA THR A 407 31.93 15.97 -16.36
C THR A 407 30.63 16.15 -15.61
N LEU A 408 29.97 15.04 -15.26
CA LEU A 408 28.77 15.05 -14.43
C LEU A 408 29.16 14.93 -12.96
N LYS A 409 28.54 15.77 -12.13
CA LYS A 409 28.62 15.70 -10.67
C LYS A 409 27.23 15.52 -10.10
N PHE A 410 27.04 14.44 -9.37
CA PHE A 410 25.83 14.15 -8.61
C PHE A 410 26.07 14.47 -7.13
N GLY A 411 25.07 15.05 -6.49
CA GLY A 411 25.04 15.29 -5.05
C GLY A 411 23.66 15.01 -4.45
N GLY A 412 23.61 14.27 -3.36
CA GLY A 412 22.41 13.98 -2.57
C GLY A 412 22.75 13.73 -1.09
N PRO A 413 21.75 13.76 -0.18
CA PRO A 413 21.98 13.48 1.24
C PRO A 413 22.26 11.98 1.45
N THR A 414 22.92 11.65 2.57
CA THR A 414 23.20 10.27 2.99
C THR A 414 22.20 9.73 4.01
N SER A 415 21.16 10.51 4.32
CA SER A 415 20.07 10.10 5.19
C SER A 415 18.74 10.71 4.76
N ASN A 416 17.65 10.03 5.08
CA ASN A 416 16.29 10.52 4.87
C ASN A 416 15.44 10.30 6.14
N ARG A 417 14.31 11.00 6.23
CA ARG A 417 13.36 10.89 7.36
C ARG A 417 12.40 9.74 7.14
N LEU A 418 11.89 9.11 8.21
CA LEU A 418 10.84 8.09 8.11
C LEU A 418 9.45 8.73 7.94
N ILE A 419 9.21 9.81 8.69
CA ILE A 419 7.97 10.60 8.71
C ILE A 419 8.28 12.11 8.71
N PRO A 420 7.36 12.98 8.27
CA PRO A 420 7.61 14.41 8.04
C PRO A 420 7.54 15.24 9.33
N THR A 421 8.18 14.79 10.40
CA THR A 421 8.31 15.54 11.66
C THR A 421 9.69 15.35 12.28
N ASP A 422 9.96 16.01 13.39
CA ASP A 422 11.11 15.73 14.27
C ASP A 422 10.57 15.23 15.62
N PRO A 423 11.37 14.55 16.46
CA PRO A 423 11.00 14.29 17.85
C PRO A 423 10.44 15.55 18.52
N HIS A 424 9.37 15.40 19.31
CA HIS A 424 8.73 16.55 19.95
C HIS A 424 9.69 17.17 20.98
N SER A 425 10.38 16.31 21.73
CA SER A 425 11.53 16.67 22.55
C SER A 425 12.68 15.70 22.30
N GLY A 426 13.84 15.94 22.93
CA GLY A 426 14.95 15.01 22.87
C GLY A 426 15.50 14.71 21.46
N ARG A 427 15.86 13.45 21.24
CA ARG A 427 16.44 12.92 19.99
C ARG A 427 15.64 11.73 19.45
N THR A 428 14.73 11.17 20.23
CA THR A 428 13.97 9.98 19.88
C THR A 428 12.51 10.07 20.29
N PHE A 429 11.65 9.34 19.59
CA PHE A 429 10.25 9.10 19.97
C PHE A 429 9.89 7.64 19.69
N TRP A 430 8.77 7.17 20.21
CA TRP A 430 8.23 5.86 19.84
C TRP A 430 7.43 5.94 18.55
N TRP A 431 7.79 5.16 17.54
CA TRP A 431 7.09 5.10 16.25
C TRP A 431 6.54 3.71 15.99
N SER A 432 5.29 3.62 15.52
CA SER A 432 4.58 2.37 15.29
C SER A 432 5.11 1.53 14.12
N ASP A 433 5.96 2.09 13.27
CA ASP A 433 6.11 1.68 11.86
C ASP A 433 4.85 1.98 11.02
N ARG A 434 4.93 1.58 9.76
CA ARG A 434 3.84 1.54 8.79
C ARG A 434 3.73 0.18 8.12
N GLY A 435 2.53 -0.19 7.72
CA GLY A 435 2.25 -1.40 6.96
C GLY A 435 0.77 -1.75 6.98
N ASP A 436 0.35 -2.51 5.96
CA ASP A 436 -1.02 -3.04 5.87
C ASP A 436 -1.22 -4.17 6.90
N GLY A 437 -2.43 -4.36 7.40
CA GLY A 437 -2.85 -5.46 8.28
C GLY A 437 -1.96 -5.62 9.52
N MET A 438 -1.58 -4.51 10.16
CA MET A 438 -0.60 -4.45 11.24
C MET A 438 -1.26 -4.18 12.59
N ASP A 439 -0.75 -4.80 13.66
CA ASP A 439 -1.13 -4.49 15.06
C ASP A 439 0.13 -4.22 15.91
N ALA A 440 0.59 -2.98 15.89
CA ALA A 440 1.74 -2.55 16.66
C ALA A 440 1.32 -2.12 18.07
N THR A 441 2.04 -2.58 19.10
CA THR A 441 1.79 -2.24 20.50
C THR A 441 3.05 -1.78 21.24
N LEU A 442 2.86 -0.86 22.19
CA LEU A 442 3.87 -0.42 23.15
C LEU A 442 3.24 -0.46 24.55
N THR A 443 3.66 -1.43 25.38
CA THR A 443 2.98 -1.77 26.63
C THR A 443 3.87 -1.60 27.86
N LYS A 444 3.32 -1.06 28.96
CA LYS A 444 4.04 -0.92 30.25
C LYS A 444 3.13 -1.26 31.41
N THR A 445 3.66 -2.05 32.35
CA THR A 445 2.98 -2.34 33.62
C THR A 445 3.37 -1.28 34.65
N ILE A 446 2.37 -0.70 35.30
CA ILE A 446 2.56 0.30 36.36
C ILE A 446 1.68 0.01 37.57
N GLU A 447 2.16 0.39 38.75
CA GLU A 447 1.38 0.43 39.99
C GLU A 447 0.88 1.87 40.18
N LEU A 448 -0.38 2.16 39.84
CA LEU A 448 -0.91 3.52 39.93
C LEU A 448 -1.09 3.94 41.39
N GLY A 449 -0.64 5.14 41.74
CA GLY A 449 -0.91 5.75 43.04
C GLY A 449 -2.42 6.00 43.26
N SER A 450 -2.79 6.37 44.48
CA SER A 450 -4.18 6.65 44.86
C SER A 450 -4.61 8.10 44.60
N ALA A 451 -3.97 8.81 43.66
CA ALA A 451 -4.32 10.18 43.31
C ALA A 451 -5.73 10.21 42.68
N PRO A 452 -6.65 11.08 43.16
CA PRO A 452 -8.03 11.13 42.68
C PRO A 452 -8.15 11.70 41.25
N ASP A 453 -7.12 12.36 40.75
CA ASP A 453 -6.99 12.98 39.43
C ASP A 453 -5.89 12.31 38.59
N ALA A 454 -5.64 11.02 38.81
CA ALA A 454 -4.66 10.27 38.03
C ALA A 454 -4.98 10.35 36.54
N LYS A 455 -3.99 10.76 35.75
CA LYS A 455 -4.09 10.90 34.29
C LYS A 455 -2.82 10.43 33.59
N LEU A 456 -2.99 10.09 32.32
CA LEU A 456 -1.94 10.02 31.31
C LEU A 456 -2.02 11.29 30.45
N ALA A 457 -0.88 11.90 30.16
CA ALA A 457 -0.72 12.88 29.09
C ALA A 457 0.46 12.47 28.21
N PHE A 458 0.42 12.83 26.92
CA PHE A 458 1.47 12.48 25.97
C PHE A 458 1.39 13.38 24.74
N TRP A 459 2.51 13.52 24.04
CA TRP A 459 2.55 14.12 22.72
C TRP A 459 2.44 13.03 21.65
N THR A 460 1.67 13.28 20.59
CA THR A 460 1.54 12.36 19.47
C THR A 460 1.54 13.07 18.12
N TRP A 461 2.12 12.42 17.12
CA TRP A 461 1.95 12.74 15.71
C TRP A 461 1.34 11.54 15.00
N TYR A 462 0.44 11.77 14.05
CA TYR A 462 -0.11 10.70 13.24
C TYR A 462 -0.52 11.15 11.83
N GLY A 463 -0.30 10.24 10.88
CA GLY A 463 -0.89 10.27 9.56
C GLY A 463 -1.28 8.84 9.22
N ILE A 464 -2.56 8.52 9.35
CA ILE A 464 -3.15 7.18 9.24
C ILE A 464 -4.47 7.27 8.45
N GLU A 465 -4.93 6.17 7.86
CA GLU A 465 -6.12 6.21 7.01
C GLU A 465 -7.38 6.54 7.82
N ALA A 466 -8.05 7.64 7.45
CA ALA A 466 -9.24 8.11 8.14
C ALA A 466 -10.39 7.10 8.05
N ASP A 467 -10.88 6.67 9.22
CA ASP A 467 -11.98 5.73 9.43
C ASP A 467 -11.68 4.24 9.11
N TYR A 468 -10.43 3.89 8.76
CA TYR A 468 -9.97 2.50 8.52
C TYR A 468 -8.87 2.11 9.50
N ASP A 469 -7.85 2.95 9.60
CA ASP A 469 -6.75 2.79 10.54
C ASP A 469 -7.05 3.51 11.85
N TYR A 470 -6.65 2.91 12.97
CA TYR A 470 -6.86 3.51 14.28
C TYR A 470 -5.66 3.32 15.20
N ALA A 471 -5.31 4.40 15.90
CA ALA A 471 -4.44 4.36 17.07
C ALA A 471 -5.26 4.43 18.37
N TYR A 472 -4.75 3.84 19.43
CA TYR A 472 -5.41 3.76 20.73
C TYR A 472 -4.43 4.02 21.87
N VAL A 473 -4.97 4.58 22.94
CA VAL A 473 -4.42 4.45 24.29
C VAL A 473 -5.36 3.55 25.07
N GLU A 474 -4.83 2.53 25.71
CA GLU A 474 -5.64 1.52 26.37
C GLU A 474 -5.10 1.18 27.75
N VAL A 475 -5.99 0.64 28.58
CA VAL A 475 -5.66 0.15 29.91
C VAL A 475 -6.23 -1.24 30.14
N SER A 476 -5.45 -2.06 30.85
CA SER A 476 -5.87 -3.39 31.31
C SER A 476 -5.61 -3.54 32.82
N THR A 477 -6.54 -4.16 33.53
CA THR A 477 -6.42 -4.51 34.95
C THR A 477 -6.28 -6.01 35.22
N ASP A 478 -6.22 -6.82 34.16
CA ASP A 478 -6.29 -8.29 34.23
C ASP A 478 -5.14 -8.98 33.48
N GLY A 479 -3.98 -8.33 33.46
CA GLY A 479 -2.79 -8.88 32.81
C GLY A 479 -2.85 -8.88 31.29
N GLY A 480 -3.72 -8.05 30.69
CA GLY A 480 -3.82 -7.90 29.24
C GLY A 480 -4.81 -8.86 28.59
N SER A 481 -5.64 -9.52 29.40
CA SER A 481 -6.71 -10.39 28.89
C SER A 481 -7.83 -9.56 28.26
N HIS A 482 -8.11 -8.38 28.83
CA HIS A 482 -8.99 -7.37 28.25
C HIS A 482 -8.35 -5.98 28.29
N TRP A 483 -8.60 -5.21 27.25
CA TRP A 483 -8.12 -3.85 27.05
C TRP A 483 -9.30 -2.90 26.86
N THR A 484 -9.26 -1.78 27.57
CA THR A 484 -10.25 -0.72 27.43
C THR A 484 -9.62 0.48 26.73
N PRO A 485 -10.04 0.81 25.49
CA PRO A 485 -9.65 2.05 24.83
C PRO A 485 -10.11 3.27 25.62
N LEU A 486 -9.16 4.09 26.05
CA LEU A 486 -9.40 5.31 26.80
C LEU A 486 -9.76 6.44 25.84
N LYS A 487 -10.67 7.32 26.28
CA LYS A 487 -11.04 8.51 25.52
C LYS A 487 -9.94 9.56 25.63
N THR A 488 -9.57 10.13 24.49
CA THR A 488 -8.72 11.33 24.36
C THR A 488 -9.48 12.44 23.63
N GLU A 489 -8.86 13.62 23.49
CA GLU A 489 -9.39 14.75 22.73
C GLU A 489 -9.51 14.47 21.22
N SER A 490 -8.71 13.54 20.69
CA SER A 490 -8.72 13.13 19.27
C SER A 490 -9.46 11.81 19.00
N SER A 491 -10.02 11.17 20.03
CA SER A 491 -10.71 9.89 19.88
C SER A 491 -12.13 10.05 19.33
N SER A 492 -12.55 9.11 18.48
CA SER A 492 -13.92 8.91 18.03
C SER A 492 -14.39 7.47 18.31
N THR A 493 -15.69 7.31 18.55
CA THR A 493 -16.36 5.99 18.65
C THR A 493 -17.14 5.63 17.38
N THR A 494 -16.99 6.41 16.31
CA THR A 494 -17.60 6.12 15.02
C THR A 494 -16.92 4.91 14.40
N ASP A 495 -17.71 4.00 13.82
CA ASP A 495 -17.19 2.82 13.14
C ASP A 495 -17.92 2.57 11.81
N PRO A 496 -17.76 3.46 10.81
CA PRO A 496 -18.48 3.33 9.54
C PRO A 496 -18.03 2.11 8.71
N ASN A 497 -16.82 1.59 8.97
CA ASN A 497 -16.18 0.51 8.20
C ASN A 497 -15.98 -0.79 8.98
N GLY A 498 -16.29 -0.83 10.28
CA GLY A 498 -16.15 -2.02 11.11
C GLY A 498 -14.74 -2.24 11.67
N GLN A 499 -13.87 -1.22 11.63
CA GLN A 499 -12.46 -1.28 12.02
C GLN A 499 -12.18 -0.63 13.39
N ASN A 500 -13.06 0.25 13.88
CA ASN A 500 -12.84 0.90 15.18
C ASN A 500 -13.09 -0.09 16.33
N LEU A 501 -12.14 -0.18 17.27
CA LEU A 501 -12.20 -1.05 18.44
C LEU A 501 -12.73 -0.32 19.69
N GLY A 502 -12.99 0.98 19.62
CA GLY A 502 -13.53 1.77 20.73
C GLY A 502 -13.30 3.27 20.57
N ASN A 503 -12.52 3.86 21.47
CA ASN A 503 -12.14 5.28 21.45
C ASN A 503 -10.91 5.51 20.54
N GLY A 504 -11.02 5.15 19.26
CA GLY A 504 -9.90 5.22 18.31
C GLY A 504 -9.57 6.62 17.81
N ILE A 505 -8.29 6.88 17.58
CA ILE A 505 -7.75 8.07 16.92
C ILE A 505 -7.51 7.70 15.45
N THR A 506 -7.98 8.51 14.51
CA THR A 506 -7.86 8.25 13.06
C THR A 506 -7.61 9.53 12.26
N GLY A 507 -7.19 9.42 11.00
CA GLY A 507 -6.87 10.54 10.12
C GLY A 507 -5.47 11.12 10.30
N SER A 508 -5.32 12.44 10.29
CA SER A 508 -4.01 13.08 10.43
C SER A 508 -4.01 14.22 11.45
N SER A 509 -2.88 14.39 12.15
CA SER A 509 -2.57 15.57 12.96
C SER A 509 -1.77 16.64 12.21
N SER A 510 -1.32 16.35 10.98
CA SER A 510 -0.55 17.27 10.15
C SER A 510 -1.39 18.51 9.77
N GLY A 511 -0.76 19.68 9.79
CA GLY A 511 -1.40 20.95 9.41
C GLY A 511 -2.18 21.67 10.51
N GLU A 512 -2.34 21.04 11.67
CA GLU A 512 -3.04 21.66 12.82
C GLU A 512 -2.09 22.40 13.76
N THR A 513 -0.84 21.95 13.82
CA THR A 513 0.29 22.69 14.39
C THR A 513 1.40 22.75 13.35
N ALA A 514 2.40 23.61 13.56
CA ALA A 514 3.53 23.72 12.64
C ALA A 514 4.35 22.42 12.51
N THR A 515 4.31 21.54 13.52
CA THR A 515 5.05 20.28 13.58
C THR A 515 4.16 19.03 13.43
N GLY A 516 2.84 19.21 13.46
CA GLY A 516 1.85 18.14 13.49
C GLY A 516 1.73 17.40 14.82
N TRP A 517 2.49 17.78 15.86
CA TRP A 517 2.36 17.16 17.19
C TRP A 517 1.14 17.71 17.94
N ARG A 518 0.43 16.81 18.63
CA ARG A 518 -0.71 17.10 19.51
C ARG A 518 -0.46 16.58 20.91
N HIS A 519 -0.82 17.39 21.90
CA HIS A 519 -0.82 16.98 23.30
C HIS A 519 -2.20 16.44 23.68
N LEU A 520 -2.26 15.17 24.06
CA LEU A 520 -3.50 14.48 24.41
C LEU A 520 -3.49 14.01 25.86
N THR A 521 -4.67 13.84 26.44
CA THR A 521 -4.85 13.31 27.79
C THR A 521 -5.84 12.16 27.84
N ALA A 522 -5.63 11.25 28.79
CA ALA A 522 -6.52 10.14 29.10
C ALA A 522 -6.74 10.02 30.61
N ASP A 523 -7.99 9.84 31.03
CA ASP A 523 -8.36 9.70 32.44
C ASP A 523 -7.96 8.32 32.99
N LEU A 524 -7.16 8.31 34.05
CA LEU A 524 -6.76 7.11 34.79
C LEU A 524 -7.36 7.05 36.20
N ALA A 525 -8.15 8.03 36.62
CA ALA A 525 -8.76 8.08 37.96
C ALA A 525 -9.58 6.81 38.30
N PRO A 526 -10.31 6.17 37.37
CA PRO A 526 -11.01 4.90 37.63
C PRO A 526 -10.08 3.72 38.02
N TYR A 527 -8.78 3.88 37.79
CA TYR A 527 -7.76 2.87 38.00
C TYR A 527 -6.78 3.23 39.13
N ALA A 528 -7.01 4.34 39.84
CA ALA A 528 -6.18 4.78 40.96
C ALA A 528 -6.04 3.67 42.03
N GLY A 529 -4.82 3.47 42.53
CA GLY A 529 -4.48 2.45 43.52
C GLY A 529 -4.43 1.01 42.98
N LYS A 530 -4.59 0.80 41.67
CA LYS A 530 -4.50 -0.53 41.04
C LYS A 530 -3.17 -0.72 40.31
N LYS A 531 -2.77 -1.99 40.19
CA LYS A 531 -1.83 -2.41 39.17
C LYS A 531 -2.53 -2.41 37.82
N VAL A 532 -1.97 -1.72 36.83
CA VAL A 532 -2.50 -1.70 35.46
C VAL A 532 -1.41 -1.93 34.43
N GLN A 533 -1.81 -2.36 33.24
CA GLN A 533 -1.00 -2.22 32.04
C GLN A 533 -1.56 -1.08 31.21
N LEU A 534 -0.69 -0.16 30.79
CA LEU A 534 -0.99 0.86 29.78
C LEU A 534 -0.44 0.41 28.43
N ARG A 535 -1.16 0.67 27.36
CA ARG A 535 -0.75 0.31 25.99
C ARG A 535 -1.07 1.43 25.01
N PHE A 536 -0.09 1.78 24.18
CA PHE A 536 -0.34 2.44 22.91
C PHE A 536 -0.45 1.36 21.84
N GLN A 537 -1.48 1.44 20.99
CA GLN A 537 -1.72 0.46 19.93
C GLN A 537 -1.98 1.19 18.61
N TYR A 538 -1.47 0.66 17.50
CA TYR A 538 -1.81 1.10 16.14
C TYR A 538 -2.23 -0.12 15.34
N VAL A 539 -3.48 -0.11 14.88
CA VAL A 539 -4.10 -1.16 14.08
C VAL A 539 -4.43 -0.61 12.70
N THR A 540 -3.94 -1.30 11.66
CA THR A 540 -4.30 -1.02 10.27
C THR A 540 -5.18 -2.11 9.69
N ASP A 541 -6.05 -1.73 8.76
CA ASP A 541 -6.80 -2.71 7.98
C ASP A 541 -5.93 -3.34 6.88
N GLY A 542 -6.51 -4.18 6.03
CA GLY A 542 -5.75 -4.94 5.05
C GLY A 542 -5.14 -4.13 3.89
N ASN A 543 -5.38 -2.81 3.83
CA ASN A 543 -5.10 -2.04 2.63
C ASN A 543 -4.77 -0.56 2.90
N LEU A 544 -3.86 0.00 2.09
CA LEU A 544 -3.29 1.34 2.27
C LEU A 544 -2.68 1.53 3.66
N ASN A 545 -1.63 2.32 3.71
CA ASN A 545 -1.11 2.78 4.98
C ASN A 545 -0.39 4.09 4.76
N PHE A 546 -0.36 4.93 5.79
CA PHE A 546 0.31 6.22 5.76
C PHE A 546 1.50 6.21 6.73
N GLY A 547 1.88 7.37 7.28
CA GLY A 547 3.06 7.53 8.14
C GLY A 547 3.00 6.81 9.48
N GLY A 548 1.84 6.28 9.86
CA GLY A 548 1.64 5.59 11.13
C GLY A 548 1.45 6.56 12.28
N PHE A 549 1.85 6.12 13.46
CA PHE A 549 1.58 6.77 14.74
C PHE A 549 2.87 6.91 15.56
N ALA A 550 3.11 8.11 16.09
CA ALA A 550 4.26 8.44 16.92
C ALA A 550 3.82 8.96 18.29
N VAL A 551 4.58 8.62 19.33
CA VAL A 551 4.32 9.02 20.72
C VAL A 551 5.62 9.50 21.36
N ASP A 552 5.55 10.62 22.07
CA ASP A 552 6.65 11.23 22.78
C ASP A 552 6.18 11.88 24.09
N ASP A 553 7.11 12.22 24.97
CA ASP A 553 6.87 12.95 26.22
C ASP A 553 5.70 12.38 27.05
N ILE A 554 5.81 11.12 27.45
CA ILE A 554 4.74 10.39 28.15
C ILE A 554 4.76 10.76 29.64
N GLU A 555 3.68 11.39 30.10
CA GLU A 555 3.46 11.82 31.48
C GLU A 555 2.39 10.96 32.16
N ILE A 556 2.79 10.20 33.18
CA ILE A 556 1.86 9.43 34.01
C ILE A 556 1.88 10.02 35.42
N THR A 557 0.71 10.29 35.99
CA THR A 557 0.60 10.88 37.33
C THR A 557 1.35 10.04 38.37
N GLY A 558 2.33 10.66 39.04
CA GLY A 558 3.17 10.01 40.06
C GLY A 558 4.42 9.32 39.52
N PHE A 559 4.70 9.41 38.22
CA PHE A 559 5.90 8.87 37.57
C PHE A 559 6.75 10.00 36.95
N PRO A 560 8.06 9.79 36.76
CA PRO A 560 8.88 10.70 35.96
C PRO A 560 8.38 10.81 34.52
N LEU A 561 8.61 11.98 33.89
CA LEU A 561 8.41 12.18 32.46
C LEU A 561 9.27 11.17 31.67
N ASP A 562 8.67 10.57 30.65
CA ASP A 562 9.33 9.65 29.73
C ASP A 562 9.47 10.31 28.35
N GLU A 563 10.62 10.94 28.12
CA GLU A 563 11.00 11.65 26.87
C GLU A 563 11.47 10.67 25.78
N ALA A 564 11.13 9.38 25.89
CA ALA A 564 11.56 8.30 24.99
C ALA A 564 13.08 8.08 24.83
N GLU A 565 13.97 8.82 25.50
CA GLU A 565 15.44 8.67 25.38
C GLU A 565 16.01 7.35 25.93
N ALA A 566 15.18 6.57 26.62
CA ALA A 566 15.49 5.23 27.13
C ALA A 566 14.24 4.34 27.04
N ASP A 567 14.39 3.01 27.15
CA ASP A 567 13.24 2.10 27.01
C ASP A 567 12.22 2.27 28.14
N ASN A 568 12.66 2.76 29.31
CA ASN A 568 11.84 3.11 30.46
C ASN A 568 10.80 2.04 30.88
N GLY A 569 11.11 0.76 30.63
CA GLY A 569 10.28 -0.38 30.99
C GLY A 569 9.12 -0.67 30.03
N TRP A 570 9.10 -0.06 28.84
CA TRP A 570 8.16 -0.41 27.79
C TRP A 570 8.55 -1.71 27.08
N THR A 571 7.55 -2.52 26.76
CA THR A 571 7.65 -3.71 25.92
C THR A 571 7.02 -3.39 24.57
N SER A 572 7.81 -3.43 23.49
CA SER A 572 7.37 -3.12 22.13
C SER A 572 7.10 -4.38 21.30
N SER A 573 6.02 -4.37 20.53
CA SER A 573 5.77 -5.24 19.37
C SER A 573 5.41 -4.34 18.19
N GLY A 574 6.20 -4.33 17.13
CA GLY A 574 6.00 -3.39 16.00
C GLY A 574 6.48 -1.96 16.26
N PHE A 575 6.20 -1.36 17.44
CA PHE A 575 6.79 -0.07 17.80
C PHE A 575 8.32 -0.13 17.88
N ILE A 576 8.96 0.99 17.58
CA ILE A 576 10.40 1.17 17.71
C ILE A 576 10.71 2.56 18.27
N ARG A 577 11.69 2.65 19.16
CA ARG A 577 12.27 3.95 19.52
C ARG A 577 13.08 4.45 18.33
N SER A 578 12.62 5.54 17.74
CA SER A 578 13.08 6.08 16.46
C SER A 578 13.73 7.42 16.64
N THR A 579 14.87 7.62 15.96
CA THR A 579 15.51 8.92 15.73
C THR A 579 14.92 9.65 14.52
N ASN A 580 13.97 9.01 13.84
CA ASN A 580 13.41 9.40 12.56
C ASN A 580 14.39 9.43 11.37
N LEU A 581 15.56 8.78 11.45
CA LEU A 581 16.56 8.81 10.38
C LEU A 581 16.92 7.42 9.87
N VAL A 582 16.99 7.27 8.56
CA VAL A 582 17.51 6.07 7.87
C VAL A 582 18.61 6.45 6.89
N SER A 583 19.52 5.52 6.61
CA SER A 583 20.54 5.64 5.57
C SER A 583 19.89 5.79 4.19
N GLN A 584 20.34 6.80 3.46
CA GLN A 584 19.96 7.04 2.07
C GLN A 584 21.08 6.61 1.15
N ARG A 585 20.73 5.84 0.11
CA ARG A 585 21.61 5.56 -1.03
C ARG A 585 20.94 6.00 -2.32
N PHE A 586 21.75 6.23 -3.34
CA PHE A 586 21.27 6.45 -4.70
C PHE A 586 21.88 5.44 -5.67
N ALA A 587 21.17 5.21 -6.76
CA ALA A 587 21.77 4.67 -7.97
C ALA A 587 21.59 5.67 -9.10
N VAL A 588 22.66 5.85 -9.88
CA VAL A 588 22.71 6.73 -11.04
C VAL A 588 23.01 5.86 -12.26
N GLN A 589 22.15 5.94 -13.27
CA GLN A 589 22.34 5.23 -14.54
C GLN A 589 22.43 6.22 -15.69
N LEU A 590 23.48 6.11 -16.50
CA LEU A 590 23.60 6.80 -17.77
C LEU A 590 23.05 5.91 -18.87
N LEU A 591 22.00 6.38 -19.54
CA LEU A 591 21.30 5.68 -20.60
C LEU A 591 21.66 6.31 -21.95
N HIS A 592 22.47 5.60 -22.72
CA HIS A 592 22.89 6.01 -24.06
C HIS A 592 21.90 5.51 -25.11
N PHE A 593 21.57 6.38 -26.07
CA PHE A 593 20.83 6.02 -27.26
C PHE A 593 21.72 6.28 -28.49
N ALA A 594 22.73 5.44 -28.67
CA ALA A 594 23.76 5.59 -29.70
C ALA A 594 23.41 4.79 -30.96
N GLY A 595 23.19 5.48 -32.09
CA GLY A 595 22.84 4.81 -33.35
C GLY A 595 21.56 3.97 -33.23
N ASP A 596 21.66 2.69 -33.51
CA ASP A 596 20.57 1.71 -33.44
C ASP A 596 20.50 0.96 -32.09
N ARG A 597 21.48 1.12 -31.19
CA ARG A 597 21.58 0.37 -29.93
C ARG A 597 21.57 1.28 -28.71
N ALA A 598 20.88 0.85 -27.66
CA ALA A 598 20.90 1.50 -26.36
C ALA A 598 21.79 0.74 -25.37
N THR A 599 22.53 1.48 -24.54
CA THR A 599 23.46 0.93 -23.53
C THR A 599 23.32 1.66 -22.20
N VAL A 600 23.76 1.01 -21.12
CA VAL A 600 23.65 1.51 -19.75
C VAL A 600 25.01 1.48 -19.09
N GLU A 601 25.36 2.57 -18.43
CA GLU A 601 26.38 2.60 -17.37
C GLU A 601 25.68 2.88 -16.04
N ARG A 602 26.18 2.29 -14.95
CA ARG A 602 25.51 2.31 -13.64
C ARG A 602 26.52 2.52 -12.52
N TRP A 603 26.16 3.36 -11.56
CA TRP A 603 26.91 3.59 -10.34
C TRP A 603 25.99 3.58 -9.13
N THR A 604 26.46 2.99 -8.03
CA THR A 604 25.86 3.16 -6.71
C THR A 604 26.55 4.33 -6.01
N VAL A 605 25.77 5.14 -5.31
CA VAL A 605 26.23 6.36 -4.62
C VAL A 605 25.83 6.29 -3.15
N ASP A 606 26.72 5.73 -2.33
CA ASP A 606 26.48 5.50 -0.90
C ASP A 606 26.92 6.68 -0.02
N ASN A 607 27.88 7.48 -0.49
CA ASN A 607 28.41 8.66 0.22
C ASN A 607 27.73 9.97 -0.21
N GLY A 608 26.68 9.90 -1.03
CA GLY A 608 25.94 11.06 -1.52
C GLY A 608 26.61 11.82 -2.67
N GLU A 609 27.82 11.45 -3.10
CA GLU A 609 28.57 12.17 -4.14
C GLU A 609 29.12 11.24 -5.21
N LEU A 610 28.95 11.62 -6.48
CA LEU A 610 29.52 10.91 -7.62
C LEU A 610 30.00 11.90 -8.68
N SER A 611 31.21 11.70 -9.22
CA SER A 611 31.75 12.51 -10.31
C SER A 611 32.33 11.61 -11.38
N PHE A 612 31.91 11.78 -12.63
CA PHE A 612 32.37 10.98 -13.75
C PHE A 612 32.31 11.74 -15.06
N ASP A 613 33.19 11.34 -15.96
CA ASP A 613 33.30 11.91 -17.30
C ASP A 613 32.37 11.19 -18.26
N VAL A 614 31.69 11.96 -19.11
CA VAL A 614 30.74 11.44 -20.10
C VAL A 614 30.99 12.09 -21.46
N ASP A 615 30.86 11.29 -22.53
CA ASP A 615 30.79 11.77 -23.91
C ASP A 615 29.46 11.35 -24.54
N THR A 616 28.51 12.28 -24.62
CA THR A 616 27.20 12.07 -25.24
C THR A 616 27.17 12.55 -26.71
N SER A 617 28.32 12.88 -27.30
CA SER A 617 28.38 13.47 -28.65
C SER A 617 27.84 12.54 -29.73
N GLY A 618 27.99 11.23 -29.54
CA GLY A 618 27.50 10.19 -30.45
C GLY A 618 26.04 9.79 -30.22
N ASP A 619 25.41 10.29 -29.16
CA ASP A 619 24.06 9.89 -28.80
C ASP A 619 23.00 10.69 -29.53
N ARG A 620 21.95 9.99 -30.00
CA ARG A 620 20.75 10.70 -30.45
C ARG A 620 20.01 11.31 -29.25
N ARG A 621 20.15 10.73 -28.07
CA ARG A 621 19.67 11.20 -26.77
C ARG A 621 20.50 10.51 -25.68
N ALA A 622 20.77 11.20 -24.59
CA ALA A 622 21.34 10.59 -23.39
C ALA A 622 20.50 11.02 -22.20
N LEU A 623 20.18 10.08 -21.32
CA LEU A 623 19.42 10.32 -20.09
C LEU A 623 20.25 9.93 -18.88
N LEU A 624 20.11 10.67 -17.80
CA LEU A 624 20.48 10.20 -16.47
C LEU A 624 19.21 9.72 -15.75
N ALA A 625 19.19 8.47 -15.30
CA ALA A 625 18.16 7.96 -14.42
C ALA A 625 18.69 7.97 -12.98
N VAL A 626 17.94 8.60 -12.07
CA VAL A 626 18.27 8.69 -10.65
C VAL A 626 17.20 7.95 -9.86
N THR A 627 17.63 7.01 -9.03
CA THR A 627 16.77 6.23 -8.12
C THR A 627 17.29 6.36 -6.68
N GLY A 628 16.38 6.64 -5.74
CA GLY A 628 16.65 6.57 -4.30
C GLY A 628 16.38 5.18 -3.73
N PHE A 629 17.19 4.78 -2.74
CA PHE A 629 16.92 3.65 -1.86
C PHE A 629 17.11 4.01 -0.38
N ALA A 630 16.02 3.93 0.37
CA ALA A 630 15.99 3.95 1.83
C ALA A 630 14.86 3.05 2.35
N VAL A 631 15.02 2.53 3.58
CA VAL A 631 14.03 1.62 4.17
C VAL A 631 12.89 2.40 4.81
N ARG A 632 11.64 1.94 4.63
CA ARG A 632 10.42 2.39 5.33
C ARG A 632 10.01 3.87 5.17
N THR A 633 10.72 4.65 4.39
CA THR A 633 10.36 6.05 4.14
C THR A 633 9.49 6.21 2.90
N THR A 634 8.57 7.18 2.98
CA THR A 634 7.76 7.72 1.89
C THR A 634 8.15 9.18 1.59
N GLU A 635 9.13 9.72 2.30
CA GLU A 635 9.59 11.08 2.11
C GLU A 635 10.47 11.14 0.86
N PRO A 636 10.16 12.01 -0.12
CA PRO A 636 11.00 12.17 -1.28
C PRO A 636 12.36 12.75 -0.89
N VAL A 637 13.41 12.29 -1.55
CA VAL A 637 14.78 12.72 -1.27
C VAL A 637 15.30 13.68 -2.34
N ALA A 638 15.93 14.77 -1.91
CA ALA A 638 16.52 15.76 -2.81
C ALA A 638 17.83 15.28 -3.45
N PHE A 639 18.08 15.69 -4.69
CA PHE A 639 19.35 15.48 -5.38
C PHE A 639 19.69 16.64 -6.33
N SER A 640 20.94 16.68 -6.78
CA SER A 640 21.44 17.64 -7.75
C SER A 640 22.35 16.98 -8.78
N ILE A 641 22.32 17.49 -10.01
CA ILE A 641 23.20 17.08 -11.11
C ILE A 641 23.80 18.35 -11.71
N SER A 642 25.13 18.45 -11.74
CA SER A 642 25.84 19.51 -12.45
C SER A 642 26.58 18.94 -13.65
N ALA A 643 26.55 19.64 -14.79
CA ALA A 643 27.28 19.27 -16.00
C ALA A 643 28.35 20.31 -16.31
N GLU A 644 29.62 19.97 -16.12
CA GLU A 644 30.74 20.84 -16.43
C GLU A 644 31.27 20.55 -17.84
N ASN A 645 31.49 21.60 -18.64
CA ASN A 645 32.04 21.43 -19.98
C ASN A 645 33.46 20.85 -19.93
N ARG A 646 33.73 19.88 -20.80
CA ARG A 646 35.09 19.40 -21.06
C ARG A 646 35.60 19.95 -22.40
N PRO A 647 36.87 20.38 -22.46
CA PRO A 647 37.49 20.84 -23.71
C PRO A 647 37.52 19.79 -24.83
#